data_AF-A0A132CC95-F1
#
_entry.id   AF-A0A132CC95-F1
#
_cell.length_a   1.000
_cell.length_b   1.000
_cell.length_c   1.000
_cell.angle_alpha   90.00
_cell.angle_beta   90.00
_cell.angle_gamma   90.00
#
_symmetry.space_group_name_H-M   'P 1'
#
loop_
_entity.id
_entity.type
_entity.pdbx_description
1 polymer ?
#
loop_
_entity_poly.entity_id
_entity_poly.type
_entity_poly.pdbx_seq_one_letter_code
_entity_poly.pdbx_strand_id
1 'polypeptide(L)'
;MLVKSIRFLRTCLILFSLCLTIVPGRANAVSNQLLLLLPDNFTLPDPRVSAWLDAASEEGLQISIIYDSQFEQAGATLQQYQGLILPDQVHTAADDTLVTAIQNYTLNGGHVMLVYDFGVLTSTGFYPIPQSRFSAMAGVSYVLYDSLRGNMIGLGPVTGMGSTLRTLQIPPGKSMTWPTTSSTSGSTTTAVTTSASVSVSASPGQVLYLQPSRTNPGGLSGYNHNAYFNYKTENGLATNISLNLGRVFKGPKVKSGTYTATSTKSKSKTASTSTTSTGTSALVTTTAATTTDALEGISGYVYGFLTYPSFVTQGTYSGTTLLTSPNFGLVAGYNAYGSGGVLFVNMPLSYLEGQTDGMPLHGFLHYFTTNVLSMPHLSLEPKAQAGMVLNWHFCAEEMIQPALYLKSLGVWNNGPFSIVVTAGPDDATIGDGLGINLTNNTQAQQLMQYLLGLGHNIGSHGGWDHDYWGANASETDQSTFQQYLALNRQAVQSVTGKPDVEWAAPEGNTPTWAVTWLESNGYSGYYFTGHTGMAQTRAYRNAALLNPGIWAFPVMPFGKYATFEEFQEFGVSTTDVTNWYESLMNFVVANRTTRLIYMHPLGASWYPNILATLFNYANTLIATGQYKWYTMDQLTQFDRRRLLVTWTATDTGSGWSFSASQPTSLQDMTWLLPKNAYQLPVVTGGSATVVTSDPTNWLVIAGAGTALTFTSAKVQ
;
A
#
# COMPACT_ATOMS: atom_id res chain seq x y z
N MET A 1 -37.14 76.40 27.41
CA MET A 1 -35.68 76.51 27.23
C MET A 1 -35.00 75.35 27.96
N LEU A 2 -34.82 74.19 27.32
CA LEU A 2 -33.90 73.13 27.75
C LEU A 2 -33.73 72.08 26.62
N VAL A 3 -33.54 72.54 25.36
CA VAL A 3 -33.47 71.65 24.18
C VAL A 3 -32.35 72.08 23.21
N LYS A 4 -31.24 72.64 23.71
CA LYS A 4 -30.12 73.02 22.82
C LYS A 4 -28.72 72.54 23.22
N SER A 5 -28.54 71.80 24.32
CA SER A 5 -27.21 71.31 24.73
C SER A 5 -26.95 69.80 24.56
N ILE A 6 -27.87 69.03 23.93
CA ILE A 6 -27.72 67.57 23.79
C ILE A 6 -27.34 67.12 22.36
N ARG A 7 -27.40 68.01 21.35
CA ARG A 7 -27.08 67.64 19.96
C ARG A 7 -25.59 67.76 19.58
N PHE A 8 -24.78 68.50 20.32
CA PHE A 8 -23.34 68.62 20.00
C PHE A 8 -22.49 67.49 20.61
N LEU A 9 -22.95 66.87 21.71
CA LEU A 9 -22.22 65.78 22.37
C LEU A 9 -22.44 64.40 21.72
N ARG A 10 -23.42 64.26 20.81
CA ARG A 10 -23.66 62.99 20.07
C ARG A 10 -22.82 62.87 18.80
N THR A 11 -22.35 63.97 18.21
CA THR A 11 -21.57 63.92 16.96
C THR A 11 -20.09 63.60 17.20
N CYS A 12 -19.54 63.95 18.37
CA CYS A 12 -18.15 63.61 18.72
C CYS A 12 -17.98 62.17 19.24
N LEU A 13 -19.05 61.49 19.67
CA LEU A 13 -19.01 60.07 20.08
C LEU A 13 -19.24 59.08 18.93
N ILE A 14 -19.65 59.55 17.75
CA ILE A 14 -19.81 58.71 16.54
C ILE A 14 -18.53 58.69 15.69
N LEU A 15 -17.59 59.63 15.91
CA LEU A 15 -16.32 59.70 15.19
C LEU A 15 -15.14 59.00 15.88
N PHE A 16 -15.35 58.41 17.07
CA PHE A 16 -14.35 57.57 17.76
C PHE A 16 -14.74 56.09 17.86
N SER A 17 -15.76 55.66 17.10
CA SER A 17 -16.11 54.24 16.90
C SER A 17 -15.69 53.71 15.53
N LEU A 18 -14.86 54.46 14.80
CA LEU A 18 -14.29 54.07 13.51
C LEU A 18 -12.78 53.80 13.62
N CYS A 19 -12.32 53.23 14.74
CA CYS A 19 -11.11 52.42 14.72
C CYS A 19 -11.53 51.03 14.28
N LEU A 20 -11.11 50.64 13.08
CA LEU A 20 -11.17 49.27 12.59
C LEU A 20 -10.63 48.31 13.67
N THR A 21 -11.53 47.66 14.40
CA THR A 21 -11.25 46.28 14.80
C THR A 21 -11.40 45.46 13.53
N ILE A 22 -10.29 45.30 12.81
CA ILE A 22 -10.12 44.08 12.01
C ILE A 22 -10.19 42.97 13.05
N VAL A 23 -11.38 42.40 13.24
CA VAL A 23 -11.50 41.11 13.90
C VAL A 23 -10.81 40.17 12.92
N PRO A 24 -9.64 39.59 13.24
CA PRO A 24 -9.16 38.48 12.42
C PRO A 24 -10.30 37.46 12.42
N GLY A 25 -10.83 37.16 11.24
CA GLY A 25 -11.84 36.12 11.09
C GLY A 25 -11.35 34.91 11.86
N ARG A 26 -12.22 34.34 12.72
CA ARG A 26 -11.91 33.09 13.40
C ARG A 26 -11.55 32.10 12.29
N ALA A 27 -10.25 31.78 12.17
CA ALA A 27 -9.83 30.67 11.35
C ALA A 27 -10.58 29.45 11.87
N ASN A 28 -11.33 28.77 11.00
CA ASN A 28 -11.96 27.51 11.36
C ASN A 28 -10.82 26.54 11.74
N ALA A 29 -10.96 25.86 12.88
CA ALA A 29 -9.92 24.99 13.40
C ALA A 29 -9.62 23.88 12.39
N VAL A 30 -8.38 23.80 11.91
CA VAL A 30 -7.97 22.74 10.98
C VAL A 30 -8.17 21.37 11.64
N SER A 31 -8.74 20.45 10.88
CA SER A 31 -9.02 19.07 11.26
C SER A 31 -7.99 18.11 10.64
N ASN A 32 -7.72 16.99 11.30
CA ASN A 32 -6.98 15.85 10.75
C ASN A 32 -7.80 15.00 9.75
N GLN A 33 -8.85 15.58 9.15
CA GLN A 33 -9.71 14.89 8.21
C GLN A 33 -9.44 15.34 6.78
N LEU A 34 -9.40 14.38 5.88
CA LEU A 34 -9.52 14.61 4.44
C LEU A 34 -11.00 14.65 4.06
N LEU A 35 -11.31 15.33 2.96
CA LEU A 35 -12.63 15.27 2.33
C LEU A 35 -12.60 14.28 1.17
N LEU A 36 -13.67 13.49 1.02
CA LEU A 36 -13.94 12.69 -0.18
C LEU A 36 -15.21 13.23 -0.85
N LEU A 37 -15.06 13.76 -2.06
CA LEU A 37 -16.14 14.43 -2.77
C LEU A 37 -17.00 13.44 -3.56
N LEU A 38 -18.30 13.43 -3.26
CA LEU A 38 -19.31 12.59 -3.91
C LEU A 38 -20.39 13.44 -4.59
N PRO A 39 -21.05 12.94 -5.65
CA PRO A 39 -22.20 13.63 -6.23
C PRO A 39 -23.42 13.57 -5.30
N ASP A 40 -24.25 14.61 -5.25
CA ASP A 40 -25.34 14.78 -4.26
C ASP A 40 -26.30 13.58 -4.11
N ASN A 41 -26.54 12.84 -5.19
CA ASN A 41 -27.46 11.71 -5.22
C ASN A 41 -26.76 10.34 -5.16
N PHE A 42 -25.49 10.31 -4.74
CA PHE A 42 -24.74 9.07 -4.64
C PHE A 42 -25.26 8.19 -3.50
N THR A 43 -25.59 6.93 -3.80
CA THR A 43 -26.13 5.99 -2.82
C THR A 43 -25.01 5.24 -2.12
N LEU A 44 -25.08 5.16 -0.78
CA LEU A 44 -24.16 4.39 0.06
C LEU A 44 -24.92 3.24 0.75
N PRO A 45 -24.24 2.13 1.09
CA PRO A 45 -22.83 1.86 0.83
C PRO A 45 -22.56 1.52 -0.64
N ASP A 46 -21.39 1.93 -1.14
CA ASP A 46 -20.88 1.54 -2.46
C ASP A 46 -19.44 1.05 -2.27
N PRO A 47 -19.05 -0.14 -2.78
CA PRO A 47 -17.72 -0.68 -2.56
C PRO A 47 -16.59 0.21 -3.03
N ARG A 48 -16.80 1.05 -4.06
CA ARG A 48 -15.77 1.98 -4.56
C ARG A 48 -15.49 3.09 -3.56
N VAL A 49 -16.53 3.53 -2.83
CA VAL A 49 -16.37 4.50 -1.72
C VAL A 49 -15.82 3.81 -0.49
N SER A 50 -16.32 2.60 -0.17
CA SER A 50 -15.82 1.82 0.96
C SER A 50 -14.31 1.56 0.84
N ALA A 51 -13.79 1.26 -0.35
CA ALA A 51 -12.36 1.08 -0.59
C ALA A 51 -11.52 2.29 -0.13
N TRP A 52 -11.96 3.52 -0.42
CA TRP A 52 -11.29 4.74 0.06
C TRP A 52 -11.30 4.87 1.57
N LEU A 53 -12.46 4.64 2.19
CA LEU A 53 -12.62 4.75 3.65
C LEU A 53 -11.82 3.67 4.37
N ASP A 54 -11.79 2.46 3.80
CA ASP A 54 -11.10 1.32 4.35
C ASP A 54 -9.59 1.46 4.24
N ALA A 55 -9.07 1.85 3.07
CA ALA A 55 -7.66 2.13 2.87
C ALA A 55 -7.18 3.28 3.78
N ALA A 56 -7.98 4.35 3.92
CA ALA A 56 -7.66 5.43 4.86
C ALA A 56 -7.63 4.96 6.31
N SER A 57 -8.61 4.13 6.71
CA SER A 57 -8.64 3.54 8.06
C SER A 57 -7.42 2.66 8.31
N GLU A 58 -6.94 1.92 7.32
CA GLU A 58 -5.72 1.10 7.39
C GLU A 58 -4.47 1.97 7.45
N GLU A 59 -4.38 3.04 6.66
CA GLU A 59 -3.27 4.02 6.70
C GLU A 59 -3.27 4.93 7.95
N GLY A 60 -4.30 4.82 8.80
CA GLY A 60 -4.38 5.56 10.07
C GLY A 60 -4.85 6.99 9.90
N LEU A 61 -5.65 7.21 8.86
CA LEU A 61 -6.19 8.48 8.42
C LEU A 61 -7.70 8.54 8.66
N GLN A 62 -8.27 9.73 8.50
CA GLN A 62 -9.71 9.95 8.58
C GLN A 62 -10.20 10.66 7.34
N ILE A 63 -11.24 10.11 6.72
CA ILE A 63 -11.93 10.69 5.58
C ILE A 63 -13.36 11.02 6.00
N SER A 64 -13.78 12.25 5.71
CA SER A 64 -15.16 12.69 5.80
C SER A 64 -15.74 12.85 4.40
N ILE A 65 -16.94 12.31 4.20
CA ILE A 65 -17.67 12.47 2.94
C ILE A 65 -18.26 13.89 2.87
N ILE A 66 -18.16 14.51 1.71
CA ILE A 66 -18.84 15.76 1.38
C ILE A 66 -19.50 15.63 0.01
N TYR A 67 -20.69 16.20 -0.14
CA TYR A 67 -21.42 16.19 -1.40
C TYR A 67 -21.23 17.50 -2.18
N ASP A 68 -21.41 17.47 -3.50
CA ASP A 68 -21.25 18.63 -4.41
C ASP A 68 -21.89 19.91 -3.87
N SER A 69 -23.20 19.89 -3.59
CA SER A 69 -23.92 21.06 -3.10
C SER A 69 -23.40 21.57 -1.75
N GLN A 70 -22.93 20.67 -0.88
CA GLN A 70 -22.34 21.03 0.40
C GLN A 70 -20.96 21.68 0.21
N PHE A 71 -20.14 21.12 -0.67
CA PHE A 71 -18.82 21.64 -0.99
C PHE A 71 -18.90 23.05 -1.59
N GLU A 72 -19.81 23.25 -2.54
CA GLU A 72 -20.05 24.56 -3.16
C GLU A 72 -20.52 25.62 -2.15
N GLN A 73 -21.38 25.23 -1.20
CA GLN A 73 -21.93 26.12 -0.17
C GLN A 73 -20.96 26.40 0.98
N ALA A 74 -20.01 25.50 1.25
CA ALA A 74 -19.11 25.60 2.39
C ALA A 74 -18.18 26.82 2.32
N GLY A 75 -17.76 27.23 1.11
CA GLY A 75 -16.95 28.43 0.91
C GLY A 75 -15.67 28.42 1.77
N ALA A 76 -15.45 29.46 2.58
CA ALA A 76 -14.25 29.58 3.40
C ALA A 76 -14.13 28.54 4.53
N THR A 77 -15.21 27.82 4.88
CA THR A 77 -15.15 26.76 5.90
C THR A 77 -14.34 25.55 5.42
N LEU A 78 -14.22 25.35 4.10
CA LEU A 78 -13.40 24.28 3.52
C LEU A 78 -11.92 24.37 3.91
N GLN A 79 -11.42 25.56 4.25
CA GLN A 79 -10.02 25.76 4.63
C GLN A 79 -9.65 25.09 5.97
N GLN A 80 -10.64 24.56 6.70
CA GLN A 80 -10.39 23.72 7.88
C GLN A 80 -9.94 22.29 7.51
N TYR A 81 -10.13 21.86 6.27
CA TYR A 81 -9.69 20.55 5.79
C TYR A 81 -8.40 20.71 5.00
N GLN A 82 -7.40 19.89 5.30
CA GLN A 82 -6.08 20.03 4.69
C GLN A 82 -6.05 19.47 3.25
N GLY A 83 -6.93 18.52 2.93
CA GLY A 83 -6.92 17.83 1.65
C GLY A 83 -8.32 17.44 1.18
N LEU A 84 -8.52 17.50 -0.15
CA LEU A 84 -9.70 17.05 -0.87
C LEU A 84 -9.32 15.92 -1.82
N ILE A 85 -10.00 14.79 -1.73
CA ILE A 85 -9.88 13.65 -2.64
C ILE A 85 -11.03 13.74 -3.65
N LEU A 86 -10.66 13.65 -4.92
CA LEU A 86 -11.55 13.58 -6.06
C LEU A 86 -11.47 12.15 -6.62
N PRO A 87 -12.39 11.25 -6.23
CA PRO A 87 -12.24 9.80 -6.46
C PRO A 87 -12.51 9.37 -7.90
N ASP A 88 -11.85 8.29 -8.32
CA ASP A 88 -12.13 7.61 -9.58
C ASP A 88 -13.46 6.83 -9.55
N GLN A 89 -14.06 6.60 -10.72
CA GLN A 89 -15.31 5.85 -10.99
C GLN A 89 -16.60 6.37 -10.35
N VAL A 90 -16.51 7.04 -9.21
CA VAL A 90 -17.63 7.45 -8.37
C VAL A 90 -18.20 8.79 -8.85
N HIS A 91 -17.33 9.71 -9.26
CA HIS A 91 -17.71 11.08 -9.63
C HIS A 91 -17.14 11.46 -11.00
N THR A 92 -17.67 10.84 -12.05
CA THR A 92 -17.14 11.00 -13.43
C THR A 92 -17.74 12.18 -14.20
N ALA A 93 -18.80 12.81 -13.68
CA ALA A 93 -19.47 13.94 -14.31
C ALA A 93 -19.58 15.10 -13.34
N ALA A 94 -18.99 16.24 -13.69
CA ALA A 94 -19.03 17.47 -12.89
C ALA A 94 -19.59 18.62 -13.72
N ASP A 95 -20.38 19.51 -13.13
CA ASP A 95 -20.75 20.78 -13.78
C ASP A 95 -19.63 21.83 -13.63
N ASP A 96 -19.79 22.98 -14.29
CA ASP A 96 -18.77 24.03 -14.28
C ASP A 96 -18.73 24.82 -12.97
N THR A 97 -19.83 24.82 -12.19
CA THR A 97 -19.89 25.43 -10.86
C THR A 97 -18.97 24.66 -9.91
N LEU A 98 -19.11 23.33 -9.88
CA LEU A 98 -18.31 22.45 -9.05
C LEU A 98 -16.82 22.52 -9.44
N VAL A 99 -16.52 22.48 -10.74
CA VAL A 99 -15.15 22.62 -11.25
C VAL A 99 -14.53 23.94 -10.77
N THR A 100 -15.28 25.03 -10.85
CA THR A 100 -14.83 26.36 -10.38
C THR A 100 -14.65 26.39 -8.87
N ALA A 101 -15.55 25.77 -8.11
CA ALA A 101 -15.44 25.66 -6.65
C ALA A 101 -14.17 24.91 -6.24
N ILE A 102 -13.86 23.78 -6.90
CA ILE A 102 -12.64 23.00 -6.66
C ILE A 102 -11.39 23.82 -6.99
N GLN A 103 -11.37 24.50 -8.14
CA GLN A 103 -10.26 25.39 -8.51
C GLN A 103 -10.05 26.48 -7.47
N ASN A 104 -11.13 27.13 -7.01
CA ASN A 104 -11.07 28.16 -5.99
C ASN A 104 -10.58 27.62 -4.64
N TYR A 105 -11.02 26.43 -4.23
CA TYR A 105 -10.52 25.79 -3.01
C TYR A 105 -8.99 25.62 -3.08
N THR A 106 -8.45 25.14 -4.19
CA THR A 106 -7.00 24.98 -4.39
C THR A 106 -6.27 26.31 -4.47
N LEU A 107 -6.80 27.28 -5.22
CA LEU A 107 -6.20 28.62 -5.33
C LEU A 107 -6.02 29.29 -3.97
N ASN A 108 -6.94 29.02 -3.04
CA ASN A 108 -6.96 29.60 -1.68
C ASN A 108 -6.17 28.77 -0.63
N GLY A 109 -5.33 27.82 -1.06
CA GLY A 109 -4.45 27.07 -0.15
C GLY A 109 -4.82 25.60 0.06
N GLY A 110 -5.99 25.17 -0.44
CA GLY A 110 -6.41 23.78 -0.37
C GLY A 110 -5.54 22.87 -1.23
N HIS A 111 -5.38 21.62 -0.80
CA HIS A 111 -4.67 20.61 -1.59
C HIS A 111 -5.66 19.58 -2.13
N VAL A 112 -5.46 19.17 -3.38
CA VAL A 112 -6.37 18.27 -4.09
C VAL A 112 -5.61 17.02 -4.55
N MET A 113 -6.16 15.85 -4.26
CA MET A 113 -5.78 14.60 -4.91
C MET A 113 -6.78 14.33 -6.05
N LEU A 114 -6.36 14.59 -7.29
CA LEU A 114 -7.17 14.44 -8.49
C LEU A 114 -6.93 13.05 -9.10
N VAL A 115 -7.93 12.17 -9.03
CA VAL A 115 -7.76 10.76 -9.41
C VAL A 115 -8.47 10.45 -10.72
N TYR A 116 -7.68 9.94 -11.67
CA TYR A 116 -8.07 9.32 -12.93
C TYR A 116 -9.20 10.02 -13.70
N ASP A 117 -10.43 9.50 -13.60
CA ASP A 117 -11.59 9.90 -14.40
C ASP A 117 -12.57 10.80 -13.65
N PHE A 118 -12.17 11.38 -12.51
CA PHE A 118 -12.96 12.39 -11.83
C PHE A 118 -13.31 13.56 -12.77
N GLY A 119 -14.60 13.90 -12.85
CA GLY A 119 -15.11 15.03 -13.63
C GLY A 119 -14.74 14.99 -15.13
N VAL A 120 -14.40 13.81 -15.65
CA VAL A 120 -13.98 13.57 -17.03
C VAL A 120 -15.07 13.90 -18.05
N LEU A 121 -16.34 13.85 -17.64
CA LEU A 121 -17.50 14.29 -18.40
C LEU A 121 -18.03 15.64 -17.86
N THR A 122 -18.58 16.45 -18.76
CA THR A 122 -19.42 17.59 -18.38
C THR A 122 -20.76 17.12 -17.82
N SER A 123 -21.53 18.02 -17.22
CA SER A 123 -22.90 17.72 -16.74
C SER A 123 -23.85 17.22 -17.85
N THR A 124 -23.56 17.55 -19.11
CA THR A 124 -24.29 17.03 -20.29
C THR A 124 -23.81 15.62 -20.72
N GLY A 125 -22.85 15.04 -20.01
CA GLY A 125 -22.33 13.69 -20.21
C GLY A 125 -21.37 13.55 -21.38
N PHE A 126 -20.70 14.63 -21.81
CA PHE A 126 -19.73 14.61 -22.92
C PHE A 126 -18.31 14.89 -22.41
N TYR A 127 -17.31 14.33 -23.07
CA TYR A 127 -15.92 14.71 -22.84
C TYR A 127 -15.70 16.17 -23.23
N PRO A 128 -15.05 16.98 -22.39
CA PRO A 128 -14.71 18.35 -22.74
C PRO A 128 -13.70 18.37 -23.90
N ILE A 129 -13.85 19.38 -24.76
CA ILE A 129 -12.97 19.62 -25.92
C ILE A 129 -12.20 20.93 -25.67
N PRO A 130 -10.88 20.97 -25.91
CA PRO A 130 -10.04 19.90 -26.46
C PRO A 130 -9.49 18.91 -25.43
N GLN A 131 -9.62 19.19 -24.12
CA GLN A 131 -9.00 18.46 -23.01
C GLN A 131 -9.82 18.60 -21.72
N SER A 132 -9.41 17.91 -20.66
CA SER A 132 -10.01 18.01 -19.33
C SER A 132 -10.07 19.46 -18.82
N ARG A 133 -11.19 19.78 -18.14
CA ARG A 133 -11.35 21.07 -17.43
C ARG A 133 -10.40 21.21 -16.24
N PHE A 134 -9.80 20.11 -15.78
CA PHE A 134 -8.78 20.09 -14.72
C PHE A 134 -7.33 20.10 -15.25
N SER A 135 -7.10 20.19 -16.56
CA SER A 135 -5.74 20.17 -17.12
C SER A 135 -4.82 21.27 -16.57
N ALA A 136 -5.36 22.46 -16.26
CA ALA A 136 -4.57 23.53 -15.64
C ALA A 136 -4.13 23.18 -14.21
N MET A 137 -5.00 22.50 -13.45
CA MET A 137 -4.70 22.01 -12.11
C MET A 137 -3.68 20.86 -12.14
N ALA A 138 -3.88 19.89 -13.04
CA ALA A 138 -2.97 18.78 -13.24
C ALA A 138 -1.60 19.19 -13.80
N GLY A 139 -1.50 20.37 -14.43
CA GLY A 139 -0.26 20.86 -15.07
C GLY A 139 0.06 20.19 -16.41
N VAL A 140 -0.83 19.33 -16.93
CA VAL A 140 -0.71 18.65 -18.22
C VAL A 140 -2.07 18.55 -18.93
N SER A 141 -2.02 18.45 -20.25
CA SER A 141 -3.18 18.15 -21.09
C SER A 141 -3.53 16.67 -20.97
N TYR A 142 -4.74 16.33 -20.53
CA TYR A 142 -5.24 14.94 -20.43
C TYR A 142 -6.74 14.89 -20.76
N VAL A 143 -7.33 13.69 -20.92
CA VAL A 143 -8.70 13.50 -21.48
C VAL A 143 -8.81 14.10 -22.89
N LEU A 144 -7.89 13.69 -23.77
CA LEU A 144 -7.71 14.25 -25.11
C LEU A 144 -8.68 13.64 -26.13
N TYR A 145 -9.98 13.61 -25.82
CA TYR A 145 -10.97 12.94 -26.66
C TYR A 145 -11.06 13.54 -28.07
N ASP A 146 -10.85 14.85 -28.19
CA ASP A 146 -10.95 15.54 -29.48
C ASP A 146 -9.92 15.02 -30.51
N SER A 147 -8.68 14.84 -30.06
CA SER A 147 -7.57 14.44 -30.93
C SER A 147 -7.31 12.93 -30.93
N LEU A 148 -7.52 12.24 -29.81
CA LEU A 148 -7.16 10.83 -29.65
C LEU A 148 -8.35 9.87 -29.67
N ARG A 149 -9.58 10.36 -29.48
CA ARG A 149 -10.82 9.55 -29.48
C ARG A 149 -10.67 8.32 -28.59
N GLY A 150 -10.85 7.12 -29.14
CA GLY A 150 -10.72 5.85 -28.41
C GLY A 150 -9.32 5.58 -27.84
N ASN A 151 -8.27 6.20 -28.38
CA ASN A 151 -6.89 5.95 -27.98
C ASN A 151 -6.41 6.88 -26.86
N MET A 152 -7.31 7.57 -26.15
CA MET A 152 -6.91 8.50 -25.08
C MET A 152 -6.61 7.81 -23.75
N ILE A 153 -6.92 6.52 -23.58
CA ILE A 153 -6.66 5.75 -22.36
C ILE A 153 -5.71 4.59 -22.70
N GLY A 154 -4.43 4.80 -22.40
CA GLY A 154 -3.40 3.79 -22.61
C GLY A 154 -3.38 2.76 -21.48
N LEU A 155 -2.92 1.55 -21.80
CA LEU A 155 -2.64 0.50 -20.85
C LEU A 155 -1.15 0.11 -21.00
N GLY A 156 -0.34 0.48 -20.01
CA GLY A 156 1.11 0.33 -20.15
C GLY A 156 1.87 0.33 -18.82
N PRO A 157 3.18 0.07 -18.89
CA PRO A 157 4.02 0.05 -17.70
C PRO A 157 4.10 1.44 -17.07
N VAL A 158 4.26 1.43 -15.74
CA VAL A 158 4.44 2.61 -14.90
C VAL A 158 5.84 2.54 -14.27
N THR A 159 6.59 3.62 -14.43
CA THR A 159 7.97 3.76 -13.98
C THR A 159 8.13 4.97 -13.07
N GLY A 160 9.04 4.88 -12.12
CA GLY A 160 9.40 5.97 -11.21
C GLY A 160 10.83 5.81 -10.73
N MET A 161 11.40 6.83 -10.10
CA MET A 161 12.68 6.66 -9.42
C MET A 161 12.49 5.72 -8.22
N GLY A 162 13.44 4.82 -7.97
CA GLY A 162 13.35 3.84 -6.88
C GLY A 162 13.02 4.50 -5.53
N SER A 163 13.67 5.61 -5.19
CA SER A 163 13.36 6.38 -3.97
C SER A 163 11.93 6.91 -3.90
N THR A 164 11.39 7.35 -5.03
CA THR A 164 9.99 7.81 -5.16
C THR A 164 9.03 6.64 -4.99
N LEU A 165 9.34 5.48 -5.57
CA LEU A 165 8.57 4.25 -5.37
C LEU A 165 8.55 3.84 -3.89
N ARG A 166 9.69 3.92 -3.18
CA ARG A 166 9.70 3.67 -1.72
C ARG A 166 8.83 4.66 -0.94
N THR A 167 8.81 5.92 -1.35
CA THR A 167 7.96 6.95 -0.71
C THR A 167 6.48 6.68 -0.96
N LEU A 168 6.13 6.10 -2.11
CA LEU A 168 4.79 5.59 -2.45
C LEU A 168 4.52 4.20 -1.86
N GLN A 169 5.33 3.73 -0.91
CA GLN A 169 5.24 2.41 -0.30
C GLN A 169 5.29 1.21 -1.26
N ILE A 170 5.88 1.39 -2.44
CA ILE A 170 6.17 0.30 -3.38
C ILE A 170 7.54 -0.28 -3.00
N PRO A 171 7.62 -1.51 -2.46
CA PRO A 171 8.86 -2.06 -1.92
C PRO A 171 9.85 -2.54 -3.00
N PRO A 172 11.14 -2.72 -2.67
CA PRO A 172 12.08 -3.45 -3.51
C PRO A 172 11.55 -4.84 -3.85
N GLY A 173 11.69 -5.27 -5.10
CA GLY A 173 11.15 -6.54 -5.59
C GLY A 173 9.73 -6.41 -6.16
N LYS A 174 8.86 -5.62 -5.53
CA LYS A 174 7.61 -5.16 -6.16
C LYS A 174 7.87 -4.07 -7.22
N SER A 175 9.03 -3.42 -7.16
CA SER A 175 9.60 -2.69 -8.29
C SER A 175 11.00 -3.19 -8.61
N MET A 176 11.31 -3.20 -9.92
CA MET A 176 12.58 -3.70 -10.47
C MET A 176 13.18 -2.67 -11.43
N THR A 177 14.50 -2.66 -11.57
CA THR A 177 15.22 -1.74 -12.47
C THR A 177 14.61 -1.77 -13.87
N TRP A 178 14.21 -0.60 -14.36
CA TRP A 178 13.61 -0.45 -15.68
C TRP A 178 14.70 -0.41 -16.76
N PRO A 179 14.65 -1.29 -17.78
CA PRO A 179 15.64 -1.29 -18.84
C PRO A 179 15.42 -0.07 -19.75
N THR A 180 16.26 0.96 -19.60
CA THR A 180 16.33 2.07 -20.57
C THR A 180 17.24 1.66 -21.71
N THR A 181 16.75 1.58 -22.95
CA THR A 181 17.57 1.29 -24.13
C THR A 181 18.67 2.35 -24.30
N SER A 182 19.88 2.08 -23.81
CA SER A 182 21.12 2.83 -24.06
C SER A 182 22.36 2.03 -23.64
N SER A 183 22.71 0.99 -24.40
CA SER A 183 24.11 0.49 -24.48
C SER A 183 24.32 -0.44 -25.70
N THR A 184 24.50 0.16 -26.88
CA THR A 184 25.45 -0.41 -27.84
C THR A 184 26.86 -0.16 -27.32
N SER A 185 27.38 -1.08 -26.50
CA SER A 185 28.81 -1.29 -26.26
C SER A 185 28.97 -2.68 -25.71
N GLY A 186 29.72 -3.51 -26.46
CA GLY A 186 30.03 -4.87 -26.07
C GLY A 186 30.73 -4.91 -24.72
N SER A 187 30.02 -5.35 -23.70
CA SER A 187 30.57 -5.98 -22.52
C SER A 187 29.63 -7.10 -22.15
N THR A 188 30.13 -8.33 -22.24
CA THR A 188 29.48 -9.55 -21.79
C THR A 188 29.37 -9.52 -20.27
N THR A 189 28.37 -8.80 -19.75
CA THR A 189 27.76 -9.10 -18.46
C THR A 189 26.33 -9.54 -18.75
N THR A 190 26.10 -10.81 -18.49
CA THR A 190 24.87 -11.56 -18.73
C THR A 190 23.74 -10.97 -17.88
N ALA A 191 23.14 -9.88 -18.34
CA ALA A 191 21.89 -9.39 -17.81
C ALA A 191 20.82 -10.42 -18.14
N VAL A 192 20.22 -10.98 -17.09
CA VAL A 192 19.15 -11.97 -17.08
C VAL A 192 17.99 -11.48 -17.95
N THR A 193 18.02 -11.83 -19.23
CA THR A 193 16.91 -11.74 -20.18
C THR A 193 16.25 -13.11 -20.29
N THR A 194 15.65 -13.59 -19.21
CA THR A 194 14.59 -14.61 -19.27
C THR A 194 13.25 -13.94 -18.96
N SER A 195 12.90 -12.98 -19.81
CA SER A 195 11.55 -12.46 -19.88
C SER A 195 10.63 -13.54 -20.45
N ALA A 196 10.14 -14.46 -19.61
CA ALA A 196 8.79 -14.98 -19.79
C ALA A 196 7.83 -13.81 -19.50
N SER A 197 7.82 -12.81 -20.38
CA SER A 197 6.76 -11.81 -20.37
C SER A 197 5.52 -12.52 -20.84
N VAL A 198 4.50 -12.60 -19.99
CA VAL A 198 3.18 -13.01 -20.45
C VAL A 198 2.70 -11.88 -21.34
N SER A 199 3.00 -12.04 -22.62
CA SER A 199 2.85 -10.98 -23.58
C SER A 199 1.38 -10.87 -23.92
N VAL A 200 0.74 -9.79 -23.46
CA VAL A 200 -0.33 -9.18 -24.27
C VAL A 200 0.39 -8.50 -25.43
N SER A 201 0.92 -9.32 -26.35
CA SER A 201 1.87 -8.92 -27.38
C SER A 201 1.20 -7.96 -28.36
N ALA A 202 1.36 -6.66 -28.13
CA ALA A 202 1.18 -5.69 -29.19
C ALA A 202 2.28 -5.92 -30.24
N SER A 203 1.92 -5.93 -31.53
CA SER A 203 2.92 -6.02 -32.59
C SER A 203 3.90 -4.83 -32.50
N PRO A 204 5.11 -4.93 -33.06
CA PRO A 204 6.05 -3.81 -33.09
C PRO A 204 5.37 -2.52 -33.59
N GLY A 205 5.37 -1.46 -32.78
CA GLY A 205 4.71 -0.18 -33.09
C GLY A 205 3.26 -0.04 -32.62
N GLN A 206 2.66 -1.08 -32.06
CA GLN A 206 1.36 -1.03 -31.39
C GLN A 206 1.51 -0.96 -29.86
N VAL A 207 0.52 -0.37 -29.21
CA VAL A 207 0.36 -0.34 -27.75
C VAL A 207 -1.10 -0.69 -27.39
N LEU A 208 -1.36 -0.93 -26.10
CA LEU A 208 -2.68 -1.32 -25.62
C LEU A 208 -3.47 -0.09 -25.14
N TYR A 209 -4.78 -0.15 -25.35
CA TYR A 209 -5.73 0.88 -24.95
C TYR A 209 -6.97 0.26 -24.31
N LEU A 210 -7.64 1.06 -23.48
CA LEU A 210 -9.00 0.80 -23.00
C LEU A 210 -9.99 1.63 -23.81
N GLN A 211 -11.24 1.14 -23.92
CA GLN A 211 -12.26 1.76 -24.78
C GLN A 211 -13.15 2.74 -23.97
N PRO A 212 -12.92 4.06 -24.09
CA PRO A 212 -13.78 5.06 -23.45
C PRO A 212 -15.16 5.15 -24.13
N SER A 213 -16.18 5.48 -23.35
CA SER A 213 -17.50 5.88 -23.83
C SER A 213 -18.21 6.76 -22.80
N ARG A 214 -19.34 7.40 -23.16
CA ARG A 214 -20.13 8.20 -22.21
C ARG A 214 -20.66 7.40 -21.01
N THR A 215 -20.81 6.08 -21.14
CA THR A 215 -21.24 5.17 -20.06
C THR A 215 -20.08 4.38 -19.45
N ASN A 216 -18.87 4.54 -19.99
CA ASN A 216 -17.63 3.93 -19.50
C ASN A 216 -16.51 4.97 -19.61
N PRO A 217 -16.60 6.09 -18.88
CA PRO A 217 -15.84 7.27 -19.23
C PRO A 217 -14.33 7.10 -19.03
N GLY A 218 -13.92 6.35 -18.01
CA GLY A 218 -12.54 5.90 -17.77
C GLY A 218 -12.16 4.58 -18.47
N GLY A 219 -13.01 3.99 -19.31
CA GLY A 219 -12.63 2.80 -20.09
C GLY A 219 -12.54 1.48 -19.33
N LEU A 220 -12.81 1.46 -18.01
CA LEU A 220 -12.56 0.31 -17.12
C LEU A 220 -13.56 -0.85 -17.27
N SER A 221 -14.75 -0.61 -17.82
CA SER A 221 -15.78 -1.66 -17.98
C SER A 221 -15.26 -2.84 -18.80
N GLY A 222 -15.13 -4.00 -18.15
CA GLY A 222 -14.68 -5.26 -18.76
C GLY A 222 -13.16 -5.40 -18.90
N TYR A 223 -12.37 -4.43 -18.44
CA TYR A 223 -10.95 -4.65 -18.16
C TYR A 223 -10.85 -5.62 -16.96
N ASN A 224 -9.82 -6.46 -16.93
CA ASN A 224 -9.61 -7.43 -15.86
C ASN A 224 -8.18 -7.30 -15.34
N HIS A 225 -7.98 -6.43 -14.34
CA HIS A 225 -6.66 -6.26 -13.73
C HIS A 225 -6.32 -7.42 -12.78
N ASN A 226 -7.35 -8.05 -12.19
CA ASN A 226 -7.19 -9.21 -11.31
C ASN A 226 -6.51 -10.40 -12.03
N ALA A 227 -6.47 -10.41 -13.37
CA ALA A 227 -5.72 -11.40 -14.15
C ALA A 227 -4.23 -11.47 -13.81
N TYR A 228 -3.62 -10.42 -13.24
CA TYR A 228 -2.25 -10.42 -12.75
C TYR A 228 -2.03 -11.15 -11.42
N PHE A 229 -3.11 -11.58 -10.76
CA PHE A 229 -3.07 -12.27 -9.46
C PHE A 229 -3.77 -13.63 -9.50
N ASN A 230 -4.29 -14.03 -10.67
CA ASN A 230 -4.96 -15.31 -10.90
C ASN A 230 -4.09 -16.21 -11.79
N TYR A 231 -2.95 -16.64 -11.27
CA TYR A 231 -2.13 -17.70 -11.85
C TYR A 231 -2.38 -19.01 -11.10
N LYS A 232 -1.99 -20.11 -11.73
CA LYS A 232 -1.87 -21.41 -11.07
C LYS A 232 -0.40 -21.77 -10.99
N THR A 233 0.00 -22.38 -9.89
CA THR A 233 1.27 -23.09 -9.81
C THR A 233 1.01 -24.60 -9.88
N GLU A 234 1.99 -25.35 -10.38
CA GLU A 234 2.07 -26.80 -10.32
C GLU A 234 3.45 -27.14 -9.72
N ASN A 235 3.49 -27.92 -8.63
CA ASN A 235 4.70 -28.21 -7.85
C ASN A 235 5.47 -26.94 -7.41
N GLY A 236 4.77 -25.88 -6.99
CA GLY A 236 5.37 -24.62 -6.57
C GLY A 236 5.90 -23.73 -7.71
N LEU A 237 5.68 -24.12 -8.97
CA LEU A 237 6.12 -23.37 -10.16
C LEU A 237 4.93 -22.85 -10.94
N ALA A 238 4.97 -21.57 -11.34
CA ALA A 238 3.91 -21.01 -12.17
C ALA A 238 3.88 -21.63 -13.58
N THR A 239 2.85 -22.43 -13.88
CA THR A 239 2.65 -23.04 -15.21
C THR A 239 1.44 -22.42 -15.92
N ASN A 240 1.36 -22.60 -17.25
CA ASN A 240 0.23 -22.16 -18.09
C ASN A 240 -0.19 -20.69 -17.89
N ILE A 241 0.80 -19.79 -17.74
CA ILE A 241 0.58 -18.39 -17.41
C ILE A 241 -0.05 -17.65 -18.61
N SER A 242 -1.38 -17.68 -18.70
CA SER A 242 -2.14 -16.88 -19.67
C SER A 242 -2.65 -15.61 -18.99
N LEU A 243 -2.56 -14.48 -19.67
CA LEU A 243 -3.01 -13.19 -19.15
C LEU A 243 -4.20 -12.69 -19.98
N ASN A 244 -5.40 -12.82 -19.42
CA ASN A 244 -6.62 -12.31 -20.03
C ASN A 244 -7.04 -11.00 -19.35
N LEU A 245 -6.59 -9.88 -19.91
CA LEU A 245 -6.93 -8.53 -19.45
C LEU A 245 -8.37 -8.10 -19.82
N GLY A 246 -9.17 -8.97 -20.43
CA GLY A 246 -10.54 -8.66 -20.82
C GLY A 246 -10.61 -7.69 -22.01
N ARG A 247 -11.42 -6.64 -21.88
CA ARG A 247 -11.70 -5.65 -22.93
C ARG A 247 -10.55 -4.66 -23.12
N VAL A 248 -9.48 -5.15 -23.74
CA VAL A 248 -8.32 -4.36 -24.19
C VAL A 248 -8.20 -4.43 -25.71
N PHE A 249 -7.72 -3.38 -26.35
CA PHE A 249 -7.46 -3.40 -27.80
C PHE A 249 -6.10 -2.85 -28.15
N LYS A 250 -5.60 -3.23 -29.34
CA LYS A 250 -4.32 -2.79 -29.87
C LYS A 250 -4.53 -1.60 -30.79
N GLY A 251 -3.71 -0.57 -30.63
CA GLY A 251 -3.72 0.61 -31.49
C GLY A 251 -2.31 1.13 -31.76
N PRO A 252 -2.13 2.06 -32.71
CA PRO A 252 -0.83 2.70 -32.93
C PRO A 252 -0.42 3.51 -31.70
N LYS A 253 0.89 3.66 -31.45
CA LYS A 253 1.38 4.59 -30.43
C LYS A 253 0.95 6.02 -30.78
N VAL A 254 0.28 6.69 -29.85
CA VAL A 254 -0.11 8.10 -29.98
C VAL A 254 0.98 9.03 -29.44
N LYS A 255 0.92 10.30 -29.81
CA LYS A 255 1.79 11.33 -29.24
C LYS A 255 1.48 11.49 -27.75
N SER A 256 2.50 11.38 -26.91
CA SER A 256 2.46 11.68 -25.47
C SER A 256 3.59 12.65 -25.11
N GLY A 257 3.49 13.30 -23.95
CA GLY A 257 4.62 14.00 -23.35
C GLY A 257 5.71 13.05 -22.87
N THR A 258 6.93 13.57 -22.72
CA THR A 258 8.06 12.87 -22.10
C THR A 258 8.44 13.62 -20.84
N TYR A 259 8.48 12.89 -19.72
CA TYR A 259 8.70 13.46 -18.39
C TYR A 259 9.78 12.66 -17.68
N THR A 260 10.59 13.34 -16.87
CA THR A 260 11.68 12.71 -16.10
C THR A 260 11.22 12.54 -14.67
N ALA A 261 11.16 11.29 -14.20
CA ALA A 261 10.84 11.00 -12.81
C ALA A 261 11.84 11.71 -11.87
N THR A 262 11.31 12.33 -10.81
CA THR A 262 12.12 13.05 -9.83
C THR A 262 12.55 12.11 -8.72
N SER A 263 13.83 12.19 -8.31
CA SER A 263 14.35 11.46 -7.15
C SER A 263 13.92 12.13 -5.85
N THR A 264 13.50 11.35 -4.85
CA THR A 264 13.26 11.85 -3.48
C THR A 264 14.49 11.73 -2.58
N LYS A 265 15.59 11.10 -3.04
CA LYS A 265 16.87 11.19 -2.30
C LYS A 265 17.32 12.66 -2.33
N SER A 266 17.48 13.27 -1.16
CA SER A 266 18.07 14.61 -1.04
C SER A 266 19.37 14.66 -1.84
N LYS A 267 19.49 15.64 -2.75
CA LYS A 267 20.79 15.96 -3.37
C LYS A 267 21.75 16.30 -2.24
N SER A 268 22.57 15.35 -1.80
CA SER A 268 23.69 15.65 -0.91
C SER A 268 24.57 16.64 -1.69
N LYS A 269 24.48 17.93 -1.35
CA LYS A 269 25.47 18.93 -1.78
C LYS A 269 26.81 18.39 -1.33
N THR A 270 27.65 17.98 -2.28
CA THR A 270 29.05 17.68 -2.04
C THR A 270 29.71 18.97 -1.57
N ALA A 271 29.78 19.19 -0.26
CA ALA A 271 30.58 20.24 0.32
C ALA A 271 32.04 19.78 0.19
N SER A 272 32.75 20.35 -0.78
CA SER A 272 34.19 20.28 -0.86
C SER A 272 34.79 21.04 0.32
N THR A 273 35.27 20.34 1.35
CA THR A 273 36.15 20.93 2.36
C THR A 273 37.13 19.89 2.85
N SER A 274 38.39 20.29 2.81
CA SER A 274 39.58 19.56 3.19
C SER A 274 39.72 19.39 4.70
N THR A 275 40.53 18.38 5.04
CA THR A 275 41.48 18.28 6.18
C THR A 275 41.01 17.76 7.56
N THR A 276 41.74 16.68 7.94
CA THR A 276 42.26 16.25 9.26
C THR A 276 41.35 15.65 10.33
N SER A 277 41.88 14.56 10.89
CA SER A 277 41.36 13.64 11.90
C SER A 277 41.30 14.23 13.31
N THR A 278 40.33 13.77 14.12
CA THR A 278 40.54 13.16 15.46
C THR A 278 39.21 12.77 16.12
N GLY A 279 39.09 11.50 16.55
CA GLY A 279 38.53 11.11 17.85
C GLY A 279 37.02 11.05 18.13
N THR A 280 36.52 9.81 18.18
CA THR A 280 35.54 9.23 19.14
C THR A 280 34.01 9.30 18.91
N SER A 281 33.39 8.11 19.11
CA SER A 281 31.95 7.72 19.07
C SER A 281 31.28 7.60 17.70
N ALA A 282 31.59 6.48 17.03
CA ALA A 282 30.94 6.04 15.80
C ALA A 282 29.56 5.44 16.08
N LEU A 283 28.52 6.17 15.70
CA LEU A 283 27.29 5.56 15.20
C LEU A 283 27.70 4.64 14.03
N VAL A 284 27.13 3.45 13.93
CA VAL A 284 27.29 2.58 12.78
C VAL A 284 26.59 3.23 11.59
N THR A 285 27.27 4.18 10.93
CA THR A 285 27.00 4.55 9.55
C THR A 285 27.53 3.38 8.72
N THR A 286 26.65 2.44 8.39
CA THR A 286 26.87 1.57 7.25
C THR A 286 27.20 2.48 6.08
N THR A 287 28.38 2.27 5.50
CA THR A 287 28.81 2.90 4.26
C THR A 287 27.71 2.66 3.24
N ALA A 288 26.87 3.67 3.00
CA ALA A 288 25.92 3.63 1.92
C ALA A 288 26.75 3.49 0.65
N ALA A 289 26.76 2.29 0.06
CA ALA A 289 27.05 2.19 -1.35
C ALA A 289 26.17 3.25 -2.00
N THR A 290 26.79 4.21 -2.69
CA THR A 290 26.08 5.25 -3.43
C THR A 290 25.31 4.58 -4.55
N THR A 291 24.16 4.01 -4.22
CA THR A 291 23.19 3.54 -5.19
C THR A 291 22.62 4.80 -5.82
N THR A 292 23.15 5.14 -7.01
CA THR A 292 22.48 6.02 -7.95
C THR A 292 21.02 5.62 -7.97
N ASP A 293 20.14 6.53 -7.60
CA ASP A 293 18.70 6.27 -7.61
C ASP A 293 18.33 5.82 -9.03
N ALA A 294 17.82 4.61 -9.17
CA ALA A 294 17.58 3.99 -10.47
C ALA A 294 16.14 4.24 -10.91
N LEU A 295 15.92 4.32 -12.22
CA LEU A 295 14.56 4.22 -12.75
C LEU A 295 14.10 2.77 -12.61
N GLU A 296 12.94 2.58 -12.01
CA GLU A 296 12.34 1.28 -11.74
C GLU A 296 10.91 1.23 -12.31
N GLY A 297 10.43 0.04 -12.65
CA GLY A 297 9.04 -0.22 -13.02
C GLY A 297 8.34 -1.10 -11.99
N ILE A 298 7.02 -0.95 -11.87
CA ILE A 298 6.22 -1.79 -10.98
C ILE A 298 6.12 -3.20 -11.58
N SER A 299 6.56 -4.19 -10.82
CA SER A 299 6.55 -5.61 -11.15
C SER A 299 5.43 -6.34 -10.43
N GLY A 300 5.07 -7.51 -10.92
CA GLY A 300 4.19 -8.47 -10.27
C GLY A 300 4.83 -9.85 -10.30
N TYR A 301 4.53 -10.62 -9.26
CA TYR A 301 4.94 -12.00 -9.15
C TYR A 301 4.50 -12.77 -10.41
N VAL A 302 5.35 -13.67 -10.94
CA VAL A 302 5.15 -14.40 -12.20
C VAL A 302 5.18 -13.54 -13.48
N TYR A 303 4.47 -12.42 -13.52
CA TYR A 303 4.22 -11.64 -14.74
C TYR A 303 5.34 -10.66 -15.12
N GLY A 304 6.13 -10.19 -14.14
CA GLY A 304 7.12 -9.13 -14.35
C GLY A 304 6.45 -7.75 -14.38
N PHE A 305 6.94 -6.82 -15.21
CA PHE A 305 6.38 -5.47 -15.25
C PHE A 305 4.88 -5.46 -15.60
N LEU A 306 4.09 -4.89 -14.69
CA LEU A 306 2.64 -4.79 -14.81
C LEU A 306 2.24 -3.62 -15.70
N THR A 307 1.01 -3.66 -16.19
CA THR A 307 0.42 -2.54 -16.94
C THR A 307 -0.76 -1.93 -16.21
N TYR A 308 -0.86 -0.61 -16.27
CA TYR A 308 -1.89 0.16 -15.59
C TYR A 308 -2.60 1.10 -16.58
N PRO A 309 -3.93 1.30 -16.42
CA PRO A 309 -4.66 2.30 -17.18
C PRO A 309 -4.19 3.71 -16.82
N SER A 310 -3.97 4.55 -17.83
CA SER A 310 -3.72 5.98 -17.67
C SER A 310 -4.22 6.77 -18.88
N PHE A 311 -4.76 7.97 -18.66
CA PHE A 311 -5.03 8.87 -19.77
C PHE A 311 -3.72 9.30 -20.42
N VAL A 312 -3.68 9.40 -21.74
CA VAL A 312 -2.54 9.95 -22.46
C VAL A 312 -2.38 11.41 -22.07
N THR A 313 -1.19 11.78 -21.62
CA THR A 313 -0.86 13.17 -21.25
C THR A 313 0.04 13.83 -22.28
N GLN A 314 -0.16 15.12 -22.51
CA GLN A 314 0.64 15.95 -23.41
C GLN A 314 1.00 17.29 -22.76
N GLY A 315 1.97 17.99 -23.36
CA GLY A 315 2.49 19.26 -22.86
C GLY A 315 3.74 19.11 -22.00
N THR A 316 4.26 20.22 -21.51
CA THR A 316 5.37 20.27 -20.56
C THR A 316 4.84 20.20 -19.14
N TYR A 317 5.59 19.59 -18.23
CA TYR A 317 5.23 19.54 -16.81
C TYR A 317 6.34 20.17 -15.97
N SER A 318 6.00 21.22 -15.22
CA SER A 318 6.92 21.95 -14.33
C SER A 318 6.85 21.49 -12.88
N GLY A 319 5.88 20.64 -12.54
CA GLY A 319 5.74 20.07 -11.20
C GLY A 319 6.73 18.95 -10.91
N THR A 320 6.61 18.37 -9.71
CA THR A 320 7.38 17.19 -9.32
C THR A 320 6.79 15.97 -9.99
N THR A 321 7.57 15.32 -10.87
CA THR A 321 7.15 14.10 -11.56
C THR A 321 7.39 12.91 -10.65
N LEU A 322 6.32 12.18 -10.27
CA LEU A 322 6.42 11.01 -9.40
C LEU A 322 6.52 9.73 -10.22
N LEU A 323 5.51 9.49 -11.07
CA LEU A 323 5.41 8.32 -11.92
C LEU A 323 5.17 8.73 -13.38
N THR A 324 5.73 7.96 -14.30
CA THR A 324 5.58 8.13 -15.74
C THR A 324 5.23 6.80 -16.40
N SER A 325 4.71 6.88 -17.62
CA SER A 325 4.59 5.75 -18.53
C SER A 325 5.49 6.01 -19.74
N PRO A 326 6.37 5.07 -20.12
CA PRO A 326 7.17 5.14 -21.34
C PRO A 326 6.34 5.32 -22.63
N ASN A 327 5.05 4.98 -22.57
CA ASN A 327 4.15 5.02 -23.72
C ASN A 327 3.13 6.16 -23.68
N PHE A 328 2.74 6.63 -22.48
CA PHE A 328 1.54 7.47 -22.32
C PHE A 328 1.77 8.77 -21.52
N GLY A 329 2.99 9.04 -21.06
CA GLY A 329 3.37 10.31 -20.46
C GLY A 329 3.33 10.31 -18.92
N LEU A 330 2.87 11.39 -18.31
CA LEU A 330 2.76 11.57 -16.86
C LEU A 330 1.66 10.66 -16.29
N VAL A 331 2.02 9.86 -15.29
CA VAL A 331 1.09 8.97 -14.57
C VAL A 331 0.77 9.54 -13.19
N ALA A 332 1.75 10.12 -12.51
CA ALA A 332 1.49 10.88 -11.28
C ALA A 332 2.50 12.01 -11.09
N GLY A 333 2.02 13.11 -10.52
CA GLY A 333 2.85 14.26 -10.23
C GLY A 333 2.19 15.22 -9.25
N TYR A 334 3.03 15.99 -8.55
CA TYR A 334 2.58 17.10 -7.72
C TYR A 334 2.80 18.44 -8.42
N ASN A 335 1.74 19.21 -8.61
CA ASN A 335 1.74 20.52 -9.24
C ASN A 335 1.28 21.59 -8.26
N ALA A 336 2.08 22.63 -8.05
CA ALA A 336 1.63 23.80 -7.29
C ALA A 336 0.55 24.55 -8.08
N TYR A 337 -0.51 24.99 -7.41
CA TYR A 337 -1.63 25.67 -8.06
C TYR A 337 -2.21 26.74 -7.13
N GLY A 338 -1.95 28.02 -7.46
CA GLY A 338 -2.23 29.14 -6.56
C GLY A 338 -1.44 29.01 -5.24
N SER A 339 -2.12 29.18 -4.11
CA SER A 339 -1.52 28.99 -2.78
C SER A 339 -1.54 27.53 -2.30
N GLY A 340 -2.22 26.63 -3.03
CA GLY A 340 -2.30 25.21 -2.71
C GLY A 340 -1.57 24.34 -3.73
N GLY A 341 -2.06 23.13 -3.93
CA GLY A 341 -1.46 22.19 -4.88
C GLY A 341 -2.33 21.00 -5.23
N VAL A 342 -1.92 20.30 -6.29
CA VAL A 342 -2.64 19.19 -6.89
C VAL A 342 -1.70 18.00 -7.00
N LEU A 343 -2.02 16.93 -6.27
CA LEU A 343 -1.49 15.61 -6.54
C LEU A 343 -2.35 14.98 -7.64
N PHE A 344 -1.85 15.03 -8.87
CA PHE A 344 -2.49 14.36 -10.01
C PHE A 344 -2.11 12.89 -10.02
N VAL A 345 -3.10 12.01 -9.96
CA VAL A 345 -2.93 10.55 -10.02
C VAL A 345 -3.75 9.99 -11.17
N ASN A 346 -3.09 9.76 -12.30
CA ASN A 346 -3.67 9.27 -13.54
C ASN A 346 -3.74 7.74 -13.57
N MET A 347 -4.22 7.14 -12.49
CA MET A 347 -4.45 5.70 -12.31
C MET A 347 -5.75 5.48 -11.53
N PRO A 348 -6.56 4.47 -11.87
CA PRO A 348 -7.86 4.24 -11.24
C PRO A 348 -7.72 3.50 -9.91
N LEU A 349 -7.47 4.23 -8.82
CA LEU A 349 -7.02 3.64 -7.55
C LEU A 349 -8.07 2.71 -6.90
N SER A 350 -9.33 3.14 -6.76
CA SER A 350 -10.37 2.31 -6.14
C SER A 350 -10.76 1.12 -7.02
N TYR A 351 -10.68 1.27 -8.35
CA TYR A 351 -10.82 0.14 -9.25
C TYR A 351 -9.74 -0.92 -9.05
N LEU A 352 -8.46 -0.51 -8.92
CA LEU A 352 -7.34 -1.44 -8.74
C LEU A 352 -7.47 -2.20 -7.41
N GLU A 353 -7.83 -1.51 -6.32
CA GLU A 353 -8.17 -2.14 -5.03
C GLU A 353 -9.24 -3.23 -5.20
N GLY A 354 -10.35 -2.89 -5.87
CA GLY A 354 -11.42 -3.84 -6.19
C GLY A 354 -11.00 -5.03 -7.08
N GLN A 355 -9.86 -4.90 -7.77
CA GLN A 355 -9.25 -5.93 -8.62
C GLN A 355 -8.05 -6.60 -7.95
N THR A 356 -7.95 -6.52 -6.62
CA THR A 356 -6.90 -7.18 -5.84
C THR A 356 -5.51 -6.54 -6.03
N ASP A 357 -5.43 -5.25 -6.38
CA ASP A 357 -4.19 -4.47 -6.38
C ASP A 357 -4.35 -3.15 -5.63
N GLY A 358 -4.30 -3.25 -4.30
CA GLY A 358 -4.49 -2.11 -3.41
C GLY A 358 -3.30 -1.20 -3.21
N MET A 359 -2.11 -1.65 -3.63
CA MET A 359 -0.85 -0.98 -3.31
C MET A 359 -0.84 0.48 -3.80
N PRO A 360 -1.34 0.80 -5.02
CA PRO A 360 -1.40 2.19 -5.46
C PRO A 360 -2.31 3.07 -4.60
N LEU A 361 -3.49 2.57 -4.19
CA LEU A 361 -4.45 3.34 -3.37
C LEU A 361 -3.82 3.76 -2.04
N HIS A 362 -3.29 2.78 -1.31
CA HIS A 362 -2.59 2.99 -0.04
C HIS A 362 -1.37 3.90 -0.19
N GLY A 363 -0.51 3.61 -1.17
CA GLY A 363 0.72 4.37 -1.42
C GLY A 363 0.47 5.85 -1.72
N PHE A 364 -0.57 6.17 -2.51
CA PHE A 364 -0.91 7.56 -2.80
C PHE A 364 -1.64 8.26 -1.65
N LEU A 365 -2.49 7.56 -0.88
CA LEU A 365 -3.05 8.11 0.36
C LEU A 365 -1.95 8.46 1.36
N HIS A 366 -1.00 7.55 1.55
CA HIS A 366 0.18 7.76 2.37
C HIS A 366 0.97 8.99 1.89
N TYR A 367 1.37 9.02 0.62
CA TYR A 367 2.14 10.14 0.05
C TYR A 367 1.41 11.48 0.18
N PHE A 368 0.12 11.52 -0.12
CA PHE A 368 -0.66 12.74 -0.02
C PHE A 368 -0.67 13.26 1.42
N THR A 369 -0.92 12.39 2.39
CA THR A 369 -1.03 12.81 3.80
C THR A 369 0.31 13.09 4.45
N THR A 370 1.36 12.32 4.17
CA THR A 370 2.65 12.47 4.84
C THR A 370 3.57 13.46 4.12
N ASN A 371 3.69 13.37 2.79
CA ASN A 371 4.64 14.19 2.02
C ASN A 371 4.05 15.52 1.53
N VAL A 372 2.75 15.57 1.23
CA VAL A 372 2.10 16.80 0.78
C VAL A 372 1.53 17.58 1.97
N LEU A 373 0.78 16.92 2.85
CA LEU A 373 0.03 17.60 3.92
C LEU A 373 0.73 17.63 5.28
N SER A 374 1.77 16.80 5.49
CA SER A 374 2.41 16.61 6.81
C SER A 374 1.41 16.30 7.93
N MET A 375 0.40 15.48 7.64
CA MET A 375 -0.63 15.07 8.59
C MET A 375 -0.08 14.10 9.64
N PRO A 376 -0.64 14.12 10.87
CA PRO A 376 -0.39 13.07 11.83
C PRO A 376 -1.19 11.82 11.44
N HIS A 377 -0.66 10.64 11.76
CA HIS A 377 -1.34 9.37 11.47
C HIS A 377 -1.21 8.38 12.63
N LEU A 378 -2.19 7.48 12.73
CA LEU A 378 -2.12 6.31 13.61
C LEU A 378 -1.27 5.23 12.92
N SER A 379 -0.29 4.67 13.62
CA SER A 379 0.58 3.65 13.05
C SER A 379 -0.18 2.41 12.59
N LEU A 380 0.28 1.79 11.51
CA LEU A 380 -0.16 0.47 11.05
C LEU A 380 0.35 -0.65 11.95
N GLU A 381 1.41 -0.40 12.72
CA GLU A 381 2.12 -1.46 13.45
C GLU A 381 2.14 -1.19 14.95
N PRO A 382 2.17 -2.24 15.80
CA PRO A 382 2.26 -2.08 17.24
C PRO A 382 3.54 -1.31 17.61
N LYS A 383 3.39 -0.26 18.41
CA LYS A 383 4.45 0.67 18.81
C LYS A 383 5.13 1.40 17.64
N ALA A 384 4.53 1.38 16.44
CA ALA A 384 5.17 1.78 15.19
C ALA A 384 6.49 1.05 14.91
N GLN A 385 6.64 -0.17 15.44
CA GLN A 385 7.80 -1.01 15.24
C GLN A 385 7.62 -1.80 13.94
N ALA A 386 8.47 -1.52 12.95
CA ALA A 386 8.46 -2.23 11.68
C ALA A 386 8.76 -3.72 11.87
N GLY A 387 8.48 -4.51 10.84
CA GLY A 387 8.79 -5.93 10.90
C GLY A 387 8.51 -6.68 9.63
N MET A 388 8.62 -7.99 9.70
CA MET A 388 8.13 -8.88 8.65
C MET A 388 7.47 -10.10 9.27
N VAL A 389 6.61 -10.71 8.47
CA VAL A 389 6.13 -12.07 8.70
C VAL A 389 6.97 -13.00 7.82
N LEU A 390 7.62 -13.98 8.43
CA LEU A 390 8.21 -15.10 7.69
C LEU A 390 7.25 -16.29 7.79
N ASN A 391 6.65 -16.64 6.65
CA ASN A 391 5.70 -17.75 6.56
C ASN A 391 6.38 -19.01 6.00
N TRP A 392 6.41 -20.09 6.80
CA TRP A 392 7.00 -21.36 6.39
C TRP A 392 5.92 -22.32 5.92
N HIS A 393 6.06 -22.80 4.68
CA HIS A 393 5.10 -23.68 4.04
C HIS A 393 5.59 -25.14 4.11
N PHE A 394 4.84 -25.99 4.81
CA PHE A 394 5.07 -27.43 4.89
C PHE A 394 4.05 -28.14 4.00
N CYS A 395 4.38 -28.25 2.71
CA CYS A 395 3.47 -28.72 1.66
C CYS A 395 3.30 -30.24 1.65
N ALA A 396 4.40 -31.00 1.79
CA ALA A 396 4.42 -32.46 1.62
C ALA A 396 5.50 -33.13 2.50
N GLU A 397 5.55 -34.46 2.53
CA GLU A 397 6.46 -35.28 3.36
C GLU A 397 7.93 -34.87 3.20
N GLU A 398 8.32 -34.49 1.98
CA GLU A 398 9.69 -34.09 1.64
C GLU A 398 10.20 -32.84 2.39
N MET A 399 9.31 -32.06 3.01
CA MET A 399 9.67 -30.89 3.81
C MET A 399 10.28 -31.26 5.18
N ILE A 400 10.03 -32.47 5.68
CA ILE A 400 10.39 -32.85 7.05
C ILE A 400 11.91 -32.97 7.26
N GLN A 401 12.63 -33.67 6.37
CA GLN A 401 14.09 -33.82 6.51
C GLN A 401 14.85 -32.49 6.34
N PRO A 402 14.55 -31.65 5.33
CA PRO A 402 15.11 -30.30 5.23
C PRO A 402 14.84 -29.45 6.48
N ALA A 403 13.63 -29.50 7.04
CA ALA A 403 13.31 -28.74 8.26
C ALA A 403 14.15 -29.19 9.48
N LEU A 404 14.47 -30.48 9.59
CA LEU A 404 15.37 -31.01 10.62
C LEU A 404 16.83 -30.63 10.38
N TYR A 405 17.26 -30.55 9.12
CA TYR A 405 18.56 -29.98 8.79
C TYR A 405 18.63 -28.50 9.21
N LEU A 406 17.63 -27.69 8.86
CA LEU A 406 17.52 -26.29 9.30
C LEU A 406 17.46 -26.15 10.83
N LYS A 407 16.86 -27.12 11.52
CA LYS A 407 16.90 -27.22 12.99
C LYS A 407 18.32 -27.41 13.51
N SER A 408 19.14 -28.23 12.85
CA SER A 408 20.55 -28.42 13.25
C SER A 408 21.39 -27.15 13.05
N LEU A 409 20.97 -26.26 12.14
CA LEU A 409 21.57 -24.94 11.92
C LEU A 409 21.02 -23.84 12.85
N GLY A 410 20.00 -24.14 13.68
CA GLY A 410 19.41 -23.17 14.59
C GLY A 410 18.51 -22.12 13.94
N VAL A 411 18.06 -22.34 12.70
CA VAL A 411 17.21 -21.40 11.95
C VAL A 411 15.95 -21.02 12.72
N TRP A 412 15.30 -21.99 13.36
CA TRP A 412 14.07 -21.82 14.12
C TRP A 412 14.20 -20.91 15.36
N ASN A 413 15.42 -20.57 15.80
CA ASN A 413 15.60 -19.68 16.96
C ASN A 413 15.37 -18.18 16.64
N ASN A 414 15.16 -17.80 15.37
CA ASN A 414 15.07 -16.40 14.95
C ASN A 414 13.62 -15.84 14.87
N GLY A 415 12.63 -16.56 15.41
CA GLY A 415 11.22 -16.21 15.31
C GLY A 415 10.70 -15.14 16.29
N PRO A 416 9.36 -15.06 16.49
CA PRO A 416 8.36 -16.04 16.07
C PRO A 416 8.10 -16.04 14.56
N PHE A 417 7.60 -17.16 14.05
CA PHE A 417 7.27 -17.36 12.63
C PHE A 417 5.82 -17.84 12.51
N SER A 418 5.22 -17.62 11.34
CA SER A 418 3.95 -18.22 10.96
C SER A 418 4.26 -19.50 10.18
N ILE A 419 3.88 -20.67 10.68
CA ILE A 419 4.17 -21.95 10.04
C ILE A 419 2.85 -22.59 9.64
N VAL A 420 2.73 -23.06 8.41
CA VAL A 420 1.49 -23.64 7.88
C VAL A 420 1.77 -25.03 7.34
N VAL A 421 0.89 -25.97 7.63
CA VAL A 421 1.10 -27.40 7.33
C VAL A 421 -0.07 -28.00 6.57
N THR A 422 0.22 -28.73 5.49
CA THR A 422 -0.71 -29.66 4.85
C THR A 422 -0.57 -31.01 5.53
N ALA A 423 -1.65 -31.50 6.13
CA ALA A 423 -1.63 -32.55 7.13
C ALA A 423 -2.00 -33.94 6.59
N GLY A 424 -2.57 -34.01 5.38
CA GLY A 424 -3.04 -35.26 4.79
C GLY A 424 -1.90 -36.19 4.37
N PRO A 425 -2.26 -37.45 4.07
CA PRO A 425 -1.30 -38.48 3.69
C PRO A 425 -0.87 -38.41 2.23
N ASP A 426 -1.57 -37.66 1.39
CA ASP A 426 -1.33 -37.58 -0.05
C ASP A 426 -0.94 -36.15 -0.45
N ASP A 427 -0.44 -35.97 -1.67
CA ASP A 427 -0.02 -34.67 -2.19
C ASP A 427 -0.74 -34.31 -3.50
N ALA A 428 -0.34 -34.94 -4.61
CA ALA A 428 -0.82 -34.61 -5.95
C ALA A 428 -2.07 -35.40 -6.35
N THR A 429 -2.16 -36.65 -5.89
CA THR A 429 -3.27 -37.55 -6.19
C THR A 429 -3.67 -38.35 -4.96
N ILE A 430 -4.97 -38.55 -4.77
CA ILE A 430 -5.50 -39.36 -3.67
C ILE A 430 -4.90 -40.78 -3.73
N GLY A 431 -4.25 -41.19 -2.64
CA GLY A 431 -3.58 -42.48 -2.46
C GLY A 431 -2.09 -42.53 -2.85
N ASP A 432 -1.44 -41.42 -3.21
CA ASP A 432 -0.01 -41.41 -3.54
C ASP A 432 0.92 -41.55 -2.33
N GLY A 433 0.44 -41.27 -1.11
CA GLY A 433 1.22 -41.40 0.12
C GLY A 433 2.39 -40.41 0.24
N LEU A 434 2.37 -39.30 -0.52
CA LEU A 434 3.44 -38.30 -0.56
C LEU A 434 3.23 -37.12 0.40
N GLY A 435 2.07 -37.05 1.05
CA GLY A 435 1.75 -36.01 2.04
C GLY A 435 2.40 -36.27 3.40
N ILE A 436 2.45 -35.23 4.24
CA ILE A 436 3.10 -35.27 5.57
C ILE A 436 2.48 -36.31 6.51
N ASN A 437 1.20 -36.64 6.30
CA ASN A 437 0.44 -37.56 7.13
C ASN A 437 0.54 -37.22 8.63
N LEU A 438 0.29 -35.95 8.97
CA LEU A 438 0.69 -35.32 10.22
C LEU A 438 0.23 -36.10 11.47
N THR A 439 -1.00 -36.64 11.46
CA THR A 439 -1.55 -37.40 12.61
C THR A 439 -0.93 -38.78 12.81
N ASN A 440 -0.24 -39.33 11.80
CA ASN A 440 0.40 -40.64 11.86
C ASN A 440 1.93 -40.57 11.71
N ASN A 441 2.49 -39.39 11.45
CA ASN A 441 3.93 -39.17 11.30
C ASN A 441 4.54 -38.63 12.61
N THR A 442 5.10 -39.53 13.42
CA THR A 442 5.72 -39.19 14.72
C THR A 442 6.82 -38.13 14.60
N GLN A 443 7.60 -38.15 13.52
CA GLN A 443 8.70 -37.20 13.32
C GLN A 443 8.16 -35.79 13.02
N ALA A 444 7.13 -35.69 12.18
CA ALA A 444 6.44 -34.43 11.91
C ALA A 444 5.77 -33.87 13.18
N GLN A 445 5.10 -34.72 13.99
CA GLN A 445 4.51 -34.30 15.27
C GLN A 445 5.55 -33.73 16.23
N GLN A 446 6.68 -34.43 16.40
CA GLN A 446 7.77 -33.96 17.24
C GLN A 446 8.37 -32.64 16.74
N LEU A 447 8.47 -32.46 15.43
CA LEU A 447 8.91 -31.21 14.84
C LEU A 447 7.93 -30.07 15.12
N MET A 448 6.62 -30.28 14.91
CA MET A 448 5.60 -29.26 15.20
C MET A 448 5.59 -28.89 16.69
N GLN A 449 5.71 -29.88 17.59
CA GLN A 449 5.82 -29.63 19.04
C GLN A 449 7.08 -28.85 19.41
N TYR A 450 8.21 -29.14 18.77
CA TYR A 450 9.44 -28.37 18.93
C TYR A 450 9.27 -26.91 18.49
N LEU A 451 8.65 -26.67 17.34
CA LEU A 451 8.42 -25.33 16.78
C LEU A 451 7.45 -24.51 17.66
N LEU A 452 6.38 -25.14 18.19
CA LEU A 452 5.50 -24.53 19.20
C LEU A 452 6.26 -24.15 20.47
N GLY A 453 7.18 -25.01 20.93
CA GLY A 453 8.00 -24.75 22.10
C GLY A 453 8.90 -23.52 21.98
N LEU A 454 9.22 -23.10 20.75
CA LEU A 454 9.96 -21.86 20.45
C LEU A 454 9.06 -20.63 20.32
N GLY A 455 7.74 -20.80 20.40
CA GLY A 455 6.76 -19.70 20.31
C GLY A 455 6.37 -19.34 18.88
N HIS A 456 6.64 -20.19 17.88
CA HIS A 456 6.06 -20.03 16.54
C HIS A 456 4.56 -20.34 16.55
N ASN A 457 3.83 -19.77 15.60
CA ASN A 457 2.44 -20.15 15.36
C ASN A 457 2.38 -21.26 14.31
N ILE A 458 1.51 -22.25 14.50
CA ILE A 458 1.30 -23.35 13.55
C ILE A 458 -0.17 -23.36 13.14
N GLY A 459 -0.40 -23.21 11.84
CA GLY A 459 -1.72 -23.21 11.22
C GLY A 459 -1.83 -24.15 10.02
N SER A 460 -2.94 -24.05 9.31
CA SER A 460 -3.23 -24.89 8.15
C SER A 460 -2.64 -24.36 6.85
N HIS A 461 -2.08 -25.23 6.03
CA HIS A 461 -1.72 -24.92 4.65
C HIS A 461 -2.72 -25.50 3.64
N GLY A 462 -4.02 -25.53 3.97
CA GLY A 462 -5.07 -26.11 3.10
C GLY A 462 -4.68 -27.47 2.48
N GLY A 463 -5.34 -27.91 1.42
CA GLY A 463 -6.67 -28.43 1.60
C GLY A 463 -6.65 -29.60 2.57
N TRP A 464 -5.88 -30.62 2.28
CA TRP A 464 -5.61 -31.82 3.07
C TRP A 464 -4.48 -32.55 2.34
N ASP A 465 -4.59 -32.56 1.01
CA ASP A 465 -3.58 -32.95 0.04
C ASP A 465 -3.22 -31.67 -0.76
N HIS A 466 -1.92 -31.33 -0.85
CA HIS A 466 -1.49 -29.97 -1.21
C HIS A 466 -1.73 -29.67 -2.69
N ASP A 467 -1.07 -30.40 -3.59
CA ASP A 467 -1.18 -30.16 -5.03
C ASP A 467 -2.56 -30.54 -5.58
N TYR A 468 -3.21 -31.55 -4.99
CA TYR A 468 -4.59 -31.89 -5.32
C TYR A 468 -5.55 -30.73 -5.04
N TRP A 469 -5.43 -30.05 -3.90
CA TRP A 469 -6.19 -28.81 -3.67
C TRP A 469 -5.83 -27.73 -4.68
N GLY A 470 -4.53 -27.46 -4.84
CA GLY A 470 -4.01 -26.41 -5.71
C GLY A 470 -4.54 -26.51 -7.13
N ALA A 471 -4.54 -27.72 -7.69
CA ALA A 471 -4.99 -27.98 -9.05
C ALA A 471 -6.52 -27.91 -9.21
N ASN A 472 -7.28 -28.41 -8.23
CA ASN A 472 -8.69 -28.78 -8.43
C ASN A 472 -9.72 -27.87 -7.76
N ALA A 473 -9.40 -27.22 -6.63
CA ALA A 473 -10.37 -26.33 -5.97
C ALA A 473 -10.72 -25.14 -6.89
N SER A 474 -11.99 -24.72 -6.89
CA SER A 474 -12.49 -23.66 -7.76
C SER A 474 -13.57 -22.83 -7.09
N GLU A 475 -13.96 -21.71 -7.68
CA GLU A 475 -15.04 -20.87 -7.14
C GLU A 475 -16.41 -21.59 -7.05
N THR A 476 -16.58 -22.77 -7.67
CA THR A 476 -17.89 -23.43 -7.83
C THR A 476 -18.06 -24.78 -7.11
N ASP A 477 -17.02 -25.29 -6.45
CA ASP A 477 -16.99 -26.67 -5.92
C ASP A 477 -16.91 -26.78 -4.39
N GLN A 478 -17.36 -25.74 -3.68
CA GLN A 478 -17.36 -25.70 -2.21
C GLN A 478 -17.88 -26.98 -1.57
N SER A 479 -18.97 -27.56 -2.09
CA SER A 479 -19.58 -28.78 -1.55
C SER A 479 -18.65 -30.00 -1.57
N THR A 480 -17.66 -30.00 -2.47
CA THR A 480 -16.70 -31.09 -2.64
C THR A 480 -15.41 -30.80 -1.88
N PHE A 481 -14.92 -29.56 -1.92
CA PHE A 481 -13.59 -29.22 -1.39
C PHE A 481 -13.58 -28.70 0.05
N GLN A 482 -14.68 -28.18 0.59
CA GLN A 482 -14.70 -27.66 1.96
C GLN A 482 -14.29 -28.71 3.02
N GLN A 483 -14.58 -29.99 2.79
CA GLN A 483 -14.20 -31.07 3.70
C GLN A 483 -12.69 -31.13 3.95
N TYR A 484 -11.88 -30.79 2.95
CA TYR A 484 -10.44 -30.82 3.08
C TYR A 484 -9.99 -29.80 4.12
N LEU A 485 -10.46 -28.55 4.04
CA LEU A 485 -10.18 -27.52 5.06
C LEU A 485 -10.51 -28.00 6.48
N ALA A 486 -11.62 -28.72 6.66
CA ALA A 486 -12.02 -29.27 7.94
C ALA A 486 -11.07 -30.38 8.44
N LEU A 487 -10.66 -31.30 7.56
CA LEU A 487 -9.72 -32.38 7.88
C LEU A 487 -8.36 -31.83 8.29
N ASN A 488 -7.82 -30.90 7.51
CA ASN A 488 -6.51 -30.30 7.79
C ASN A 488 -6.52 -29.55 9.12
N ARG A 489 -7.54 -28.72 9.33
CA ARG A 489 -7.75 -28.01 10.58
C ARG A 489 -7.80 -28.96 11.78
N GLN A 490 -8.58 -30.03 11.69
CA GLN A 490 -8.70 -31.01 12.77
C GLN A 490 -7.34 -31.67 13.08
N ALA A 491 -6.59 -32.07 12.05
CA ALA A 491 -5.28 -32.68 12.22
C ALA A 491 -4.28 -31.73 12.88
N VAL A 492 -4.16 -30.49 12.38
CA VAL A 492 -3.29 -29.46 12.96
C VAL A 492 -3.68 -29.19 14.42
N GLN A 493 -4.97 -28.99 14.72
CA GLN A 493 -5.42 -28.76 16.10
C GLN A 493 -5.15 -29.96 17.02
N SER A 494 -5.31 -31.18 16.52
CA SER A 494 -5.07 -32.39 17.31
C SER A 494 -3.60 -32.57 17.69
N VAL A 495 -2.69 -32.26 16.76
CA VAL A 495 -1.24 -32.39 16.99
C VAL A 495 -0.70 -31.23 17.80
N THR A 496 -1.18 -30.01 17.59
CA THR A 496 -0.66 -28.81 18.27
C THR A 496 -1.30 -28.54 19.62
N GLY A 497 -2.54 -28.99 19.85
CA GLY A 497 -3.34 -28.63 21.01
C GLY A 497 -3.73 -27.14 21.06
N LYS A 498 -3.63 -26.44 19.93
CA LYS A 498 -3.92 -25.01 19.79
C LYS A 498 -5.02 -24.77 18.77
N PRO A 499 -5.78 -23.67 18.88
CA PRO A 499 -6.65 -23.23 17.79
C PRO A 499 -5.83 -22.93 16.54
N ASP A 500 -6.21 -23.54 15.43
CA ASP A 500 -5.75 -23.16 14.10
C ASP A 500 -6.40 -21.83 13.68
N VAL A 501 -5.57 -20.81 13.49
CA VAL A 501 -5.98 -19.40 13.26
C VAL A 501 -5.31 -18.75 12.06
N GLU A 502 -4.31 -19.41 11.44
CA GLU A 502 -3.57 -18.88 10.30
C GLU A 502 -3.67 -19.88 9.14
N TRP A 503 -3.84 -19.37 7.92
CA TRP A 503 -3.99 -20.23 6.74
C TRP A 503 -3.10 -19.79 5.57
N ALA A 504 -2.66 -20.74 4.76
CA ALA A 504 -2.10 -20.44 3.44
C ALA A 504 -2.65 -21.38 2.39
N ALA A 505 -2.92 -20.85 1.20
CA ALA A 505 -3.42 -21.62 0.07
C ALA A 505 -2.33 -22.48 -0.56
N PRO A 506 -2.52 -23.81 -0.70
CA PRO A 506 -1.71 -24.60 -1.60
C PRO A 506 -1.69 -23.99 -2.99
N GLU A 507 -0.50 -23.88 -3.58
CA GLU A 507 -0.29 -23.36 -4.93
C GLU A 507 -0.90 -21.94 -5.17
N GLY A 508 -1.15 -21.18 -4.08
CA GLY A 508 -1.83 -19.89 -4.14
C GLY A 508 -3.33 -19.93 -4.46
N ASN A 509 -3.92 -21.11 -4.64
CA ASN A 509 -5.32 -21.26 -5.07
C ASN A 509 -6.31 -20.96 -3.92
N THR A 510 -6.91 -19.76 -3.96
CA THR A 510 -7.72 -19.20 -2.88
C THR A 510 -9.16 -18.87 -3.34
N PRO A 511 -10.05 -19.86 -3.51
CA PRO A 511 -11.46 -19.58 -3.82
C PRO A 511 -12.12 -18.68 -2.78
N THR A 512 -13.03 -17.79 -3.19
CA THR A 512 -13.70 -16.85 -2.28
C THR A 512 -14.49 -17.54 -1.17
N TRP A 513 -15.13 -18.67 -1.47
CA TRP A 513 -15.85 -19.47 -0.46
C TRP A 513 -14.91 -20.05 0.61
N ALA A 514 -13.65 -20.31 0.29
CA ALA A 514 -12.67 -20.84 1.25
C ALA A 514 -12.37 -19.78 2.31
N VAL A 515 -12.15 -18.52 1.90
CA VAL A 515 -11.94 -17.39 2.82
C VAL A 515 -13.18 -17.15 3.71
N THR A 516 -14.38 -17.29 3.14
CA THR A 516 -15.64 -17.22 3.91
C THR A 516 -15.72 -18.33 4.97
N TRP A 517 -15.30 -19.55 4.62
CA TRP A 517 -15.21 -20.63 5.59
C TRP A 517 -14.17 -20.34 6.67
N LEU A 518 -12.98 -19.85 6.32
CA LEU A 518 -11.91 -19.50 7.27
C LEU A 518 -12.39 -18.45 8.30
N GLU A 519 -12.97 -17.34 7.82
CA GLU A 519 -13.52 -16.30 8.70
C GLU A 519 -14.58 -16.85 9.66
N SER A 520 -15.54 -17.63 9.12
CA SER A 520 -16.61 -18.27 9.92
C SER A 520 -16.09 -19.27 10.95
N ASN A 521 -14.86 -19.75 10.76
CA ASN A 521 -14.22 -20.74 11.62
C ASN A 521 -13.16 -20.13 12.54
N GLY A 522 -13.06 -18.80 12.63
CA GLY A 522 -12.22 -18.12 13.61
C GLY A 522 -10.76 -17.96 13.21
N TYR A 523 -10.44 -18.13 11.93
CA TYR A 523 -9.13 -17.74 11.42
C TYR A 523 -8.96 -16.21 11.51
N SER A 524 -7.75 -15.78 11.80
CA SER A 524 -7.38 -14.37 11.91
C SER A 524 -6.77 -13.87 10.60
N GLY A 525 -5.81 -14.60 10.05
CA GLY A 525 -5.06 -14.18 8.87
C GLY A 525 -4.87 -15.29 7.84
N TYR A 526 -4.68 -14.89 6.59
CA TYR A 526 -4.30 -15.81 5.53
C TYR A 526 -3.26 -15.24 4.56
N TYR A 527 -2.32 -16.08 4.13
CA TYR A 527 -1.42 -15.79 3.02
C TYR A 527 -2.21 -15.57 1.73
N PHE A 528 -1.86 -14.53 0.96
CA PHE A 528 -2.58 -14.18 -0.26
C PHE A 528 -1.64 -13.80 -1.42
N THR A 529 -1.96 -14.28 -2.61
CA THR A 529 -1.25 -13.96 -3.87
C THR A 529 -1.77 -12.68 -4.51
N GLY A 530 -2.88 -12.16 -4.01
CA GLY A 530 -3.39 -10.84 -4.31
C GLY A 530 -2.72 -9.72 -3.52
N HIS A 531 -2.87 -8.47 -3.96
CA HIS A 531 -2.29 -7.28 -3.32
C HIS A 531 -0.76 -7.37 -3.16
N THR A 532 -0.07 -8.13 -4.03
CA THR A 532 1.36 -8.42 -3.86
C THR A 532 2.19 -7.17 -3.59
N GLY A 533 3.07 -7.24 -2.60
CA GLY A 533 3.90 -6.12 -2.21
C GLY A 533 3.32 -5.17 -1.16
N MET A 534 2.07 -5.37 -0.71
CA MET A 534 1.47 -4.61 0.39
C MET A 534 1.81 -5.17 1.77
N ALA A 535 1.55 -4.38 2.81
CA ALA A 535 1.37 -4.88 4.16
C ALA A 535 0.08 -5.72 4.26
N GLN A 536 -0.20 -6.28 5.44
CA GLN A 536 -1.50 -6.91 5.69
C GLN A 536 -2.65 -5.92 5.44
N THR A 537 -3.74 -6.41 4.86
CA THR A 537 -4.87 -5.57 4.44
C THR A 537 -6.18 -6.36 4.45
N ARG A 538 -7.31 -5.65 4.50
CA ARG A 538 -8.63 -6.25 4.23
C ARG A 538 -8.84 -6.35 2.72
N ALA A 539 -8.68 -7.55 2.19
CA ALA A 539 -8.64 -7.76 0.75
C ALA A 539 -9.99 -7.54 0.06
N TYR A 540 -10.02 -6.59 -0.86
CA TYR A 540 -11.09 -6.44 -1.84
C TYR A 540 -10.92 -7.44 -2.99
N ARG A 541 -12.00 -8.15 -3.34
CA ARG A 541 -12.04 -9.09 -4.47
C ARG A 541 -13.36 -8.92 -5.21
N ASN A 542 -13.31 -8.98 -6.54
CA ASN A 542 -14.49 -8.80 -7.39
C ASN A 542 -15.24 -7.49 -7.07
N ALA A 543 -14.48 -6.42 -6.84
CA ALA A 543 -14.95 -5.10 -6.47
C ALA A 543 -15.72 -5.02 -5.15
N ALA A 544 -15.51 -5.95 -4.20
CA ALA A 544 -16.14 -5.92 -2.89
C ALA A 544 -15.23 -6.43 -1.78
N LEU A 545 -15.43 -5.93 -0.56
CA LEU A 545 -14.88 -6.52 0.66
C LEU A 545 -15.82 -7.63 1.14
N LEU A 546 -15.45 -8.88 0.88
CA LEU A 546 -16.31 -10.04 1.15
C LEU A 546 -16.21 -10.53 2.60
N ASN A 547 -15.02 -10.42 3.21
CA ASN A 547 -14.69 -11.01 4.51
C ASN A 547 -13.96 -9.99 5.40
N PRO A 548 -14.68 -8.99 5.96
CA PRO A 548 -14.06 -7.86 6.67
C PRO A 548 -13.39 -8.23 8.01
N GLY A 549 -13.68 -9.42 8.55
CA GLY A 549 -13.18 -9.90 9.83
C GLY A 549 -11.86 -10.68 9.74
N ILE A 550 -11.44 -11.14 8.56
CA ILE A 550 -10.17 -11.86 8.34
C ILE A 550 -9.20 -10.99 7.53
N TRP A 551 -7.90 -11.10 7.81
CA TRP A 551 -6.87 -10.27 7.19
C TRP A 551 -6.07 -11.05 6.14
N ALA A 552 -5.85 -10.43 4.99
CA ALA A 552 -4.96 -10.97 3.97
C ALA A 552 -3.52 -10.54 4.26
N PHE A 553 -2.57 -11.43 4.04
CA PHE A 553 -1.14 -11.19 4.12
C PHE A 553 -0.52 -11.42 2.74
N PRO A 554 -0.39 -10.34 1.95
CA PRO A 554 0.12 -10.43 0.58
C PRO A 554 1.57 -10.89 0.51
N VAL A 555 1.86 -11.76 -0.45
CA VAL A 555 3.24 -12.17 -0.76
C VAL A 555 4.09 -10.98 -1.24
N MET A 556 5.33 -10.90 -0.74
CA MET A 556 6.38 -10.04 -1.30
C MET A 556 7.15 -10.78 -2.40
N PRO A 557 7.05 -10.34 -3.67
CA PRO A 557 7.89 -10.87 -4.72
C PRO A 557 9.25 -10.16 -4.79
N PHE A 558 10.26 -10.89 -5.28
CA PHE A 558 11.45 -10.35 -5.91
C PHE A 558 11.29 -10.39 -7.44
N GLY A 559 10.69 -9.34 -7.99
CA GLY A 559 10.36 -9.26 -9.40
C GLY A 559 9.29 -10.27 -9.77
N LYS A 560 9.72 -11.40 -10.36
CA LYS A 560 8.85 -12.50 -10.80
C LYS A 560 8.84 -13.69 -9.85
N TYR A 561 9.70 -13.70 -8.85
CA TYR A 561 10.00 -14.86 -8.02
C TYR A 561 9.66 -14.53 -6.57
N ALA A 562 9.47 -15.55 -5.74
CA ALA A 562 9.25 -15.34 -4.30
C ALA A 562 9.90 -16.41 -3.41
N THR A 563 10.36 -17.53 -3.99
CA THR A 563 10.94 -18.67 -3.25
C THR A 563 12.37 -18.99 -3.66
N PHE A 564 13.05 -19.77 -2.82
CA PHE A 564 14.40 -20.28 -3.11
C PHE A 564 14.41 -21.28 -4.26
N GLU A 565 13.35 -22.06 -4.42
CA GLU A 565 13.15 -22.98 -5.53
C GLU A 565 13.14 -22.23 -6.86
N GLU A 566 12.35 -21.16 -6.94
CA GLU A 566 12.33 -20.29 -8.13
C GLU A 566 13.69 -19.59 -8.36
N PHE A 567 14.35 -19.14 -7.29
CA PHE A 567 15.68 -18.53 -7.44
C PHE A 567 16.70 -19.53 -8.01
N GLN A 568 16.65 -20.79 -7.57
CA GLN A 568 17.48 -21.88 -8.09
C GLN A 568 17.16 -22.16 -9.56
N GLU A 569 15.88 -22.37 -9.88
CA GLU A 569 15.43 -22.72 -11.23
C GLU A 569 15.77 -21.64 -12.25
N PHE A 570 15.48 -20.38 -11.92
CA PHE A 570 15.67 -19.26 -12.82
C PHE A 570 17.06 -18.62 -12.73
N GLY A 571 17.99 -19.23 -11.97
CA GLY A 571 19.39 -18.80 -11.88
C GLY A 571 19.56 -17.39 -11.30
N VAL A 572 18.71 -17.01 -10.33
CA VAL A 572 18.79 -15.71 -9.66
C VAL A 572 20.03 -15.69 -8.78
N SER A 573 20.86 -14.66 -8.95
CA SER A 573 22.10 -14.52 -8.19
C SER A 573 21.85 -14.49 -6.68
N THR A 574 22.61 -15.26 -5.92
CA THR A 574 22.57 -15.24 -4.45
C THR A 574 22.89 -13.85 -3.87
N THR A 575 23.69 -13.06 -4.59
CA THR A 575 23.96 -11.66 -4.23
C THR A 575 22.70 -10.81 -4.34
N ASP A 576 21.94 -10.97 -5.42
CA ASP A 576 20.71 -10.20 -5.63
C ASP A 576 19.62 -10.60 -4.64
N VAL A 577 19.48 -11.91 -4.35
CA VAL A 577 18.57 -12.40 -3.32
C VAL A 577 18.91 -11.82 -1.94
N THR A 578 20.20 -11.81 -1.57
CA THR A 578 20.66 -11.23 -0.29
C THR A 578 20.38 -9.74 -0.23
N ASN A 579 20.75 -9.00 -1.27
CA ASN A 579 20.52 -7.55 -1.37
C ASN A 579 19.03 -7.20 -1.30
N TRP A 580 18.17 -8.02 -1.91
CA TRP A 580 16.72 -7.83 -1.86
C TRP A 580 16.18 -7.95 -0.45
N TYR A 581 16.54 -9.01 0.29
CA TYR A 581 16.10 -9.18 1.67
C TYR A 581 16.55 -8.02 2.58
N GLU A 582 17.81 -7.62 2.50
CA GLU A 582 18.31 -6.47 3.28
C GLU A 582 17.61 -5.17 2.88
N SER A 583 17.40 -4.94 1.57
CA SER A 583 16.69 -3.76 1.07
C SER A 583 15.22 -3.74 1.51
N LEU A 584 14.58 -4.90 1.57
CA LEU A 584 13.21 -5.04 2.06
C LEU A 584 13.11 -4.74 3.56
N MET A 585 14.04 -5.26 4.37
CA MET A 585 14.12 -4.91 5.80
C MET A 585 14.36 -3.41 6.03
N ASN A 586 15.25 -2.80 5.25
CA ASN A 586 15.46 -1.36 5.29
C ASN A 586 14.20 -0.57 4.90
N PHE A 587 13.48 -1.04 3.87
CA PHE A 587 12.24 -0.43 3.43
C PHE A 587 11.17 -0.46 4.53
N VAL A 588 10.95 -1.61 5.18
CA VAL A 588 9.93 -1.71 6.24
C VAL A 588 10.30 -0.86 7.45
N VAL A 589 11.59 -0.80 7.83
CA VAL A 589 12.07 0.07 8.92
C VAL A 589 11.87 1.55 8.58
N ALA A 590 12.22 1.97 7.37
CA ALA A 590 12.10 3.37 6.94
C ALA A 590 10.63 3.83 6.87
N ASN A 591 9.70 2.93 6.55
CA ASN A 591 8.28 3.25 6.39
C ASN A 591 7.40 2.81 7.56
N ARG A 592 7.97 2.18 8.60
CA ARG A 592 7.25 1.71 9.80
C ARG A 592 6.05 0.81 9.46
N THR A 593 6.29 -0.13 8.56
CA THR A 593 5.29 -1.05 8.02
C THR A 593 5.78 -2.49 8.16
N THR A 594 5.02 -3.45 7.66
CA THR A 594 5.41 -4.86 7.61
C THR A 594 5.21 -5.45 6.22
N ARG A 595 5.88 -6.57 5.94
CA ARG A 595 5.72 -7.34 4.70
C ARG A 595 5.81 -8.83 5.00
N LEU A 596 5.09 -9.66 4.24
CA LEU A 596 5.20 -11.12 4.32
C LEU A 596 6.14 -11.65 3.25
N ILE A 597 7.15 -12.41 3.66
CA ILE A 597 7.92 -13.31 2.80
C ILE A 597 7.59 -14.76 3.16
N TYR A 598 7.78 -15.68 2.22
CA TYR A 598 7.54 -17.09 2.49
C TYR A 598 8.67 -17.97 1.96
N MET A 599 8.78 -19.16 2.53
CA MET A 599 9.81 -20.15 2.21
C MET A 599 9.28 -21.56 2.45
N HIS A 600 9.77 -22.52 1.66
CA HIS A 600 9.67 -23.93 2.00
C HIS A 600 10.95 -24.40 2.68
N PRO A 601 10.88 -25.33 3.65
CA PRO A 601 12.07 -25.95 4.23
C PRO A 601 13.01 -26.55 3.19
N LEU A 602 12.46 -27.13 2.11
CA LEU A 602 13.23 -27.75 1.03
C LEU A 602 14.15 -26.72 0.35
N GLY A 603 13.62 -25.71 -0.33
CA GLY A 603 14.43 -24.70 -1.00
C GLY A 603 15.34 -23.93 -0.04
N ALA A 604 14.85 -23.58 1.15
CA ALA A 604 15.64 -22.88 2.15
C ALA A 604 16.88 -23.68 2.61
N SER A 605 16.80 -25.02 2.62
CA SER A 605 17.94 -25.89 2.95
C SER A 605 19.09 -25.82 1.95
N TRP A 606 18.84 -25.36 0.72
CA TRP A 606 19.87 -25.17 -0.31
C TRP A 606 20.65 -23.86 -0.13
N TYR A 607 20.10 -22.91 0.63
CA TYR A 607 20.65 -21.57 0.81
C TYR A 607 20.94 -21.20 2.27
N PRO A 608 21.63 -22.06 3.07
CA PRO A 608 21.83 -21.82 4.50
C PRO A 608 22.62 -20.53 4.78
N ASN A 609 23.54 -20.14 3.89
CA ASN A 609 24.30 -18.90 4.02
C ASN A 609 23.43 -17.65 3.83
N ILE A 610 22.45 -17.68 2.92
CA ILE A 610 21.53 -16.56 2.72
C ILE A 610 20.62 -16.42 3.93
N LEU A 611 20.11 -17.54 4.47
CA LEU A 611 19.33 -17.53 5.71
C LEU A 611 20.14 -16.95 6.88
N ALA A 612 21.39 -17.36 7.04
CA ALA A 612 22.26 -16.83 8.08
C ALA A 612 22.43 -15.30 7.93
N THR A 613 22.67 -14.80 6.72
CA THR A 613 22.78 -13.36 6.46
C THR A 613 21.47 -12.62 6.77
N LEU A 614 20.34 -13.13 6.29
CA LEU A 614 19.00 -12.59 6.55
C LEU A 614 18.74 -12.43 8.05
N PHE A 615 18.93 -13.50 8.82
CA PHE A 615 18.65 -13.48 10.26
C PHE A 615 19.66 -12.65 11.03
N ASN A 616 20.95 -12.70 10.67
CA ASN A 616 21.95 -11.83 11.29
C ASN A 616 21.59 -10.35 11.08
N TYR A 617 21.19 -9.96 9.87
CA TYR A 617 20.78 -8.61 9.57
C TYR A 617 19.52 -8.21 10.36
N ALA A 618 18.49 -9.05 10.38
CA ALA A 618 17.30 -8.84 11.22
C ALA A 618 17.67 -8.65 12.69
N ASN A 619 18.57 -9.47 13.24
CA ASN A 619 19.02 -9.37 14.63
C ASN A 619 19.73 -8.04 14.93
N THR A 620 20.47 -7.47 13.96
CA THR A 620 21.04 -6.12 14.12
C THR A 620 19.94 -5.05 14.26
N LEU A 621 18.88 -5.14 13.46
CA LEU A 621 17.76 -4.20 13.52
C LEU A 621 16.92 -4.39 14.79
N ILE A 622 16.70 -5.64 15.22
CA ILE A 622 16.04 -5.99 16.49
C ILE A 622 16.80 -5.38 17.68
N ALA A 623 18.14 -5.50 17.68
CA ALA A 623 18.97 -4.94 18.76
C ALA A 623 18.84 -3.42 18.89
N THR A 624 18.49 -2.71 17.81
CA THR A 624 18.19 -1.26 17.84
C THR A 624 16.75 -0.93 18.21
N GLY A 625 15.87 -1.93 18.36
CA GLY A 625 14.45 -1.76 18.62
C GLY A 625 13.62 -1.34 17.40
N GLN A 626 14.21 -1.28 16.20
CA GLN A 626 13.54 -0.80 14.98
C GLN A 626 12.72 -1.87 14.26
N TYR A 627 13.03 -3.15 14.50
CA TYR A 627 12.46 -4.28 13.77
C TYR A 627 11.99 -5.37 14.72
N LYS A 628 10.97 -6.12 14.30
CA LYS A 628 10.50 -7.34 14.96
C LYS A 628 9.99 -8.37 13.94
N TRP A 629 10.15 -9.66 14.26
CA TRP A 629 9.41 -10.72 13.58
C TRP A 629 8.01 -10.86 14.18
N TYR A 630 7.00 -10.90 13.31
CA TYR A 630 5.61 -11.07 13.68
C TYR A 630 5.04 -12.37 13.11
N THR A 631 4.01 -12.91 13.78
CA THR A 631 3.10 -13.85 13.15
C THR A 631 1.92 -13.10 12.50
N MET A 632 1.20 -13.74 11.57
CA MET A 632 0.01 -13.14 10.96
C MET A 632 -1.07 -12.81 12.02
N ASP A 633 -1.27 -13.70 12.98
CA ASP A 633 -2.23 -13.50 14.07
C ASP A 633 -1.83 -12.31 14.96
N GLN A 634 -0.55 -12.16 15.32
CA GLN A 634 -0.11 -11.03 16.14
C GLN A 634 -0.46 -9.67 15.53
N LEU A 635 -0.23 -9.52 14.22
CA LEU A 635 -0.60 -8.31 13.49
C LEU A 635 -2.12 -8.17 13.38
N THR A 636 -2.82 -9.24 13.04
CA THR A 636 -4.29 -9.21 12.95
C THR A 636 -4.97 -8.80 14.26
N GLN A 637 -4.52 -9.31 15.40
CA GLN A 637 -5.08 -8.94 16.71
C GLN A 637 -4.83 -7.45 17.02
N PHE A 638 -3.68 -6.92 16.62
CA PHE A 638 -3.40 -5.50 16.71
C PHE A 638 -4.32 -4.69 15.79
N ASP A 639 -4.43 -5.08 14.52
CA ASP A 639 -5.22 -4.38 13.51
C ASP A 639 -6.71 -4.33 13.87
N ARG A 640 -7.28 -5.44 14.33
CA ARG A 640 -8.66 -5.49 14.84
C ARG A 640 -8.89 -4.52 16.00
N ARG A 641 -7.94 -4.42 16.94
CA ARG A 641 -8.02 -3.45 18.04
C ARG A 641 -7.87 -2.02 17.54
N ARG A 642 -6.98 -1.82 16.57
CA ARG A 642 -6.62 -0.52 16.00
C ARG A 642 -7.79 0.09 15.22
N LEU A 643 -8.56 -0.72 14.49
CA LEU A 643 -9.79 -0.28 13.81
C LEU A 643 -10.86 0.28 14.77
N LEU A 644 -10.79 -0.06 16.07
CA LEU A 644 -11.70 0.47 17.09
C LEU A 644 -11.22 1.78 17.72
N VAL A 645 -10.04 2.29 17.33
CA VAL A 645 -9.52 3.55 17.86
C VAL A 645 -10.26 4.72 17.24
N THR A 646 -10.89 5.54 18.08
CA THR A 646 -11.41 6.85 17.68
C THR A 646 -10.45 7.92 18.16
N TRP A 647 -10.04 8.82 17.28
CA TRP A 647 -9.14 9.93 17.65
C TRP A 647 -9.43 11.20 16.88
N THR A 648 -8.92 12.34 17.34
CA THR A 648 -9.05 13.64 16.66
C THR A 648 -7.77 14.44 16.88
N ALA A 649 -7.38 15.25 15.89
CA ALA A 649 -6.46 16.36 16.10
C ALA A 649 -7.15 17.67 15.74
N THR A 650 -7.11 18.62 16.66
CA THR A 650 -7.76 19.92 16.52
C THR A 650 -6.72 21.03 16.61
N ASP A 651 -6.67 21.87 15.59
CA ASP A 651 -5.86 23.08 15.59
C ASP A 651 -6.35 24.07 16.66
N THR A 652 -5.44 24.52 17.52
CA THR A 652 -5.70 25.50 18.58
C THR A 652 -5.16 26.89 18.25
N GLY A 653 -4.81 27.14 16.98
CA GLY A 653 -4.12 28.33 16.49
C GLY A 653 -2.60 28.20 16.62
N SER A 654 -2.10 28.15 17.86
CA SER A 654 -0.66 28.05 18.17
C SER A 654 -0.11 26.62 18.17
N GLY A 655 -0.98 25.61 18.05
CA GLY A 655 -0.64 24.21 18.22
C GLY A 655 -1.79 23.30 17.85
N TRP A 656 -1.72 22.08 18.34
CA TRP A 656 -2.66 21.00 18.10
C TRP A 656 -2.99 20.30 19.42
N SER A 657 -4.26 19.99 19.61
CA SER A 657 -4.75 19.12 20.67
C SER A 657 -5.21 17.79 20.09
N PHE A 658 -4.75 16.70 20.69
CA PHE A 658 -5.07 15.35 20.31
C PHE A 658 -5.88 14.67 21.41
N SER A 659 -6.93 13.94 21.00
CA SER A 659 -7.71 13.08 21.88
C SER A 659 -7.93 11.76 21.20
N ALA A 660 -7.78 10.66 21.94
CA ALA A 660 -7.98 9.31 21.46
C ALA A 660 -8.68 8.46 22.50
N SER A 661 -9.47 7.50 22.02
CA SER A 661 -10.15 6.51 22.85
C SER A 661 -10.26 5.17 22.13
N GLN A 662 -10.32 4.10 22.91
CA GLN A 662 -10.58 2.74 22.42
C GLN A 662 -11.32 1.94 23.51
N PRO A 663 -12.27 1.05 23.17
CA PRO A 663 -13.16 0.42 24.15
C PRO A 663 -12.49 -0.43 25.25
N THR A 664 -11.31 -0.98 25.02
CA THR A 664 -10.61 -1.94 25.89
C THR A 664 -9.23 -1.45 26.35
N SER A 665 -8.34 -1.11 25.43
CA SER A 665 -7.02 -0.55 25.69
C SER A 665 -6.38 0.07 24.43
N LEU A 666 -5.79 1.25 24.61
CA LEU A 666 -4.89 1.93 23.67
C LEU A 666 -3.45 1.41 23.72
N GLN A 667 -3.13 0.44 24.57
CA GLN A 667 -1.78 -0.08 24.68
C GLN A 667 -1.18 -0.43 23.31
N ASP A 668 0.03 0.07 23.07
CA ASP A 668 0.82 -0.11 21.86
C ASP A 668 0.31 0.63 20.61
N MET A 669 -0.77 1.42 20.72
CA MET A 669 -1.19 2.35 19.68
C MET A 669 -0.22 3.53 19.62
N THR A 670 0.18 3.94 18.42
CA THR A 670 1.18 5.00 18.25
C THR A 670 0.69 6.06 17.27
N TRP A 671 0.74 7.33 17.67
CA TRP A 671 0.58 8.45 16.75
C TRP A 671 1.94 8.94 16.28
N LEU A 672 2.07 9.10 14.97
CA LEU A 672 3.25 9.62 14.30
C LEU A 672 2.98 11.07 13.90
N LEU A 673 3.77 11.99 14.45
CA LEU A 673 3.67 13.41 14.19
C LEU A 673 4.91 13.89 13.44
N PRO A 674 4.81 14.30 12.16
CA PRO A 674 5.94 14.77 11.38
C PRO A 674 6.70 15.93 12.04
N LYS A 675 8.01 15.78 12.22
CA LYS A 675 8.85 16.80 12.91
C LYS A 675 8.95 18.13 12.16
N ASN A 676 8.63 18.14 10.87
CA ASN A 676 8.58 19.35 10.04
C ASN A 676 7.32 20.21 10.28
N ALA A 677 6.27 19.65 10.91
CA ALA A 677 5.01 20.34 11.18
C ALA A 677 4.69 20.45 12.68
N TYR A 678 5.21 19.51 13.48
CA TYR A 678 4.92 19.38 14.90
C TYR A 678 6.18 19.55 15.76
N GLN A 679 6.08 20.31 16.84
CA GLN A 679 7.08 20.32 17.92
C GLN A 679 6.90 19.12 18.84
N LEU A 680 7.82 18.95 19.80
CA LEU A 680 7.79 17.83 20.75
C LEU A 680 6.42 17.71 21.45
N PRO A 681 5.72 16.57 21.34
CA PRO A 681 4.43 16.37 21.97
C PRO A 681 4.51 16.31 23.50
N VAL A 682 3.47 16.80 24.16
CA VAL A 682 3.30 16.78 25.62
C VAL A 682 2.02 16.03 25.97
N VAL A 683 2.15 14.93 26.72
CA VAL A 683 1.01 14.13 27.19
C VAL A 683 0.28 14.91 28.29
N THR A 684 -1.03 15.12 28.12
CA THR A 684 -1.86 15.90 29.05
C THR A 684 -2.85 15.03 29.84
N GLY A 685 -3.07 13.79 29.42
CA GLY A 685 -3.94 12.83 30.10
C GLY A 685 -3.79 11.42 29.54
N GLY A 686 -3.96 10.41 30.39
CA GLY A 686 -3.62 9.01 30.07
C GLY A 686 -2.14 8.70 30.29
N SER A 687 -1.67 7.58 29.73
CA SER A 687 -0.27 7.15 29.80
C SER A 687 0.29 6.98 28.39
N ALA A 688 1.42 7.61 28.10
CA ALA A 688 2.15 7.41 26.85
C ALA A 688 3.64 7.72 27.01
N THR A 689 4.46 7.13 26.15
CA THR A 689 5.88 7.45 25.97
C THR A 689 6.07 8.20 24.66
N VAL A 690 6.81 9.31 24.69
CA VAL A 690 7.17 10.07 23.49
C VAL A 690 8.58 9.68 23.07
N VAL A 691 8.71 8.99 21.93
CA VAL A 691 10.02 8.65 21.35
C VAL A 691 10.52 9.83 20.52
N THR A 692 11.72 10.30 20.86
CA THR A 692 12.35 11.48 20.26
C THR A 692 13.47 11.13 19.28
N SER A 693 13.96 9.89 19.32
CA SER A 693 15.10 9.40 18.53
C SER A 693 14.75 9.10 17.07
N ASP A 694 13.48 8.97 16.72
CA ASP A 694 13.05 8.82 15.33
C ASP A 694 13.45 10.07 14.51
N PRO A 695 14.04 9.91 13.31
CA PRO A 695 14.56 11.05 12.55
C PRO A 695 13.47 11.93 11.92
N THR A 696 12.28 11.40 11.63
CA THR A 696 11.24 12.06 10.81
C THR A 696 9.99 12.42 11.59
N ASN A 697 9.67 11.68 12.65
CA ASN A 697 8.44 11.80 13.42
C ASN A 697 8.70 11.85 14.92
N TRP A 698 7.79 12.49 15.67
CA TRP A 698 7.60 12.20 17.08
C TRP A 698 6.66 11.01 17.19
N LEU A 699 7.05 9.97 17.93
CA LEU A 699 6.18 8.80 18.16
C LEU A 699 5.55 8.90 19.54
N VAL A 700 4.24 9.07 19.62
CA VAL A 700 3.48 9.06 20.87
C VAL A 700 2.91 7.66 21.05
N ILE A 701 3.60 6.82 21.82
CA ILE A 701 3.23 5.41 22.06
C ILE A 701 2.36 5.34 23.31
N ALA A 702 1.09 4.97 23.16
CA ALA A 702 0.18 4.80 24.29
C ALA A 702 0.56 3.60 25.18
N GLY A 703 0.50 3.85 26.49
CA GLY A 703 0.51 2.82 27.52
C GLY A 703 -0.87 2.19 27.72
N ALA A 704 -1.02 1.44 28.80
CA ALA A 704 -2.32 0.87 29.17
C ALA A 704 -3.34 1.96 29.52
N GLY A 705 -4.60 1.76 29.11
CA GLY A 705 -5.72 2.67 29.36
C GLY A 705 -6.63 2.81 28.15
N THR A 706 -7.84 3.32 28.33
CA THR A 706 -8.84 3.44 27.24
C THR A 706 -8.89 4.82 26.60
N ALA A 707 -8.15 5.80 27.12
CA ALA A 707 -8.13 7.17 26.62
C ALA A 707 -6.73 7.79 26.72
N LEU A 708 -6.39 8.64 25.75
CA LEU A 708 -5.15 9.41 25.70
C LEU A 708 -5.43 10.83 25.21
N THR A 709 -4.83 11.83 25.85
CA THR A 709 -4.80 13.20 25.35
C THR A 709 -3.38 13.75 25.38
N PHE A 710 -3.00 14.47 24.33
CA PHE A 710 -1.70 15.13 24.24
C PHE A 710 -1.78 16.37 23.35
N THR A 711 -0.79 17.24 23.42
CA THR A 711 -0.71 18.47 22.63
C THR A 711 0.64 18.57 21.93
N SER A 712 0.72 19.27 20.80
CA SER A 712 1.98 19.63 20.15
C SER A 712 1.87 21.04 19.58
N ALA A 713 2.90 21.88 19.79
CA ALA A 713 2.96 23.18 19.15
C ALA A 713 3.29 23.05 17.65
N LYS A 714 2.88 24.03 16.83
CA LYS A 714 3.28 24.06 15.41
C LYS A 714 4.75 24.46 15.28
N VAL A 715 5.44 23.92 14.28
CA VAL A 715 6.72 24.46 13.84
C VAL A 715 6.46 25.85 13.22
N GLN A 716 7.26 26.85 13.61
CA GLN A 716 7.14 28.23 13.11
C GLN A 716 7.77 28.40 11.73
#